data_AF-E6ZNA9-F1
#
_entry.id   AF-E6ZNA9-F1
#
_cell.length_a   1.000
_cell.length_b   1.000
_cell.length_c   1.000
_cell.angle_alpha   90.00
_cell.angle_beta   90.00
_cell.angle_gamma   90.00
#
_symmetry.space_group_name_H-M   'P 1'
#
loop_
_entity.id
_entity.type
_entity.pdbx_description
1 polymer ?
#
loop_
_entity_poly.entity_id
_entity_poly.type
_entity_poly.pdbx_seq_one_letter_code
_entity_poly.pdbx_strand_id
1 'polypeptide(L)'
;MTPNVSSSAASSWLPRTSASHTWLSTDLLTSAPAIPLYLILALYLLSHVPWLLERFCTPASTRSTAAYVVPAVTRHARFLPTTSRHAFRYNTLYLALRLDRLETRALDTRHAFAWKGRALQPEFVDEAALASTRGVTPAGAGGGADATEGWKVRMRAAERIERKRLEEKRGRNERMTWSLTGLRPEGYLRTHVPVEGSKGEWIGGSVLLKLAYELRARGFLDVGPQDSDTHPGATDWRHELGHVWTVTMPSIAGITGINPLTIHYCYRPHGLPTPTQDDDARGAFWLVVLEVHNTFSERHIYVLQAGTDEDADSTCKRSGYDHQWTFARSFHVSPFNDRGGFYRLMLKEPFGTQQQEGDAFVLGIRLLLLVESPDADSPTLVKKLMATLDSVSPPPASAKTLATPTGRCVRPLSSATLYAALMRQPADLFLTFVRILYEAAKLHFAKRLDAFGRPDMVQVSEPASAHAFDGEGLPPALNRIQPHRSGAEGAHSGDGGLVYPEPGWAEVVAKEYVKAVLQRRVDELRGMGERWTVHVESTDPAEPGLSIGEHGEGGRKLVLHTRSYGVYVDLMTYTPPRLALLLGSVVSRRWGVSSLDAFDAFFSNPLTANTGIRQRHFEHLLSSASLDRTQATELLRAYGVDMSSASGTVVESCKVRLALWTGYVAAVAEKRVFAWLGARYVAGTEPWLQLERGLEHVRMRGSGEKEEVGWDTRLGSVYRASSA
;
A
#
# COMPACT_ATOMS: atom_id res chain seq x y z
N MET A 1 78.76 -29.49 -0.46
CA MET A 1 79.47 -28.48 0.36
C MET A 1 78.78 -28.42 1.72
N THR A 2 79.55 -28.31 2.79
CA THR A 2 79.17 -28.29 4.22
C THR A 2 79.12 -26.85 4.77
N PRO A 3 78.86 -26.54 6.07
CA PRO A 3 78.49 -27.37 7.25
C PRO A 3 77.07 -27.07 7.80
N ASN A 4 76.39 -27.79 8.74
CA ASN A 4 76.63 -28.89 9.71
C ASN A 4 77.56 -28.68 10.93
N VAL A 5 77.23 -29.01 12.20
CA VAL A 5 75.95 -29.27 12.94
C VAL A 5 76.27 -29.42 14.47
N SER A 6 75.28 -29.59 15.36
CA SER A 6 75.36 -29.95 16.82
C SER A 6 75.99 -28.90 17.80
N SER A 7 75.46 -28.54 18.99
CA SER A 7 74.76 -29.22 20.13
C SER A 7 75.72 -29.93 21.11
N SER A 8 75.55 -30.02 22.45
CA SER A 8 74.46 -29.70 23.42
C SER A 8 75.10 -29.68 24.86
N ALA A 9 74.51 -29.33 26.03
CA ALA A 9 73.31 -28.59 26.51
C ALA A 9 73.38 -28.51 28.08
N ALA A 10 72.28 -28.13 28.78
CA ALA A 10 72.07 -28.10 30.25
C ALA A 10 72.85 -27.03 31.07
N SER A 11 72.32 -26.44 32.16
CA SER A 11 70.94 -26.43 32.71
C SER A 11 70.70 -25.24 33.65
N SER A 12 69.49 -24.67 33.65
CA SER A 12 68.81 -24.12 34.85
C SER A 12 67.42 -23.58 34.47
N TRP A 13 66.36 -24.05 35.14
CA TRP A 13 65.00 -23.52 35.02
C TRP A 13 64.60 -22.93 36.37
N LEU A 14 64.58 -21.59 36.49
CA LEU A 14 63.72 -20.77 37.36
C LEU A 14 64.31 -19.35 37.52
N PRO A 15 63.62 -18.29 37.06
CA PRO A 15 63.74 -16.95 37.62
C PRO A 15 62.75 -16.80 38.79
N ARG A 16 63.23 -16.40 39.96
CA ARG A 16 62.37 -15.82 41.01
C ARG A 16 62.23 -14.32 40.73
N THR A 17 61.01 -13.84 40.49
CA THR A 17 60.66 -12.43 40.69
C THR A 17 59.39 -12.34 41.52
N SER A 18 59.49 -11.68 42.67
CA SER A 18 58.36 -11.38 43.54
C SER A 18 57.65 -10.11 43.03
N ALA A 19 56.41 -10.25 42.58
CA ALA A 19 55.50 -9.14 42.32
C ALA A 19 54.23 -9.34 43.14
N SER A 20 53.81 -8.31 43.87
CA SER A 20 52.56 -8.32 44.65
C SER A 20 51.35 -8.34 43.71
N HIS A 21 50.29 -9.07 44.09
CA HIS A 21 49.04 -9.13 43.34
C HIS A 21 48.20 -7.83 43.49
N THR A 22 48.66 -6.74 42.91
CA THR A 22 47.84 -5.53 42.70
C THR A 22 46.90 -5.74 41.51
N TRP A 23 45.75 -6.37 41.74
CA TRP A 23 44.72 -6.68 40.73
C TRP A 23 44.05 -5.45 40.06
N LEU A 24 44.52 -4.24 40.35
CA LEU A 24 44.06 -2.96 39.80
C LEU A 24 45.27 -2.04 39.54
N SER A 25 46.09 -2.35 38.53
CA SER A 25 46.99 -1.34 37.96
C SER A 25 46.22 -0.45 36.97
N THR A 26 46.51 0.84 36.97
CA THR A 26 45.89 1.81 36.03
C THR A 26 46.24 1.52 34.58
N ASP A 27 47.39 0.89 34.34
CA ASP A 27 47.89 0.56 33.00
C ASP A 27 47.02 -0.50 32.31
N LEU A 28 46.37 -1.38 33.09
CA LEU A 28 45.47 -2.39 32.55
C LEU A 28 44.24 -1.74 31.92
N LEU A 29 43.81 -0.57 32.42
CA LEU A 29 42.73 0.24 31.85
C LEU A 29 43.16 1.08 30.63
N THR A 30 44.42 1.49 30.50
CA THR A 30 44.88 2.26 29.33
C THR A 30 45.40 1.39 28.18
N SER A 31 45.59 0.09 28.41
CA SER A 31 46.11 -0.87 27.44
C SER A 31 45.12 -1.30 26.35
N ALA A 32 45.63 -1.71 25.17
CA ALA A 32 44.81 -2.24 24.07
C ALA A 32 43.87 -3.42 24.46
N PRO A 33 44.25 -4.41 25.30
CA PRO A 33 43.32 -5.45 25.74
C PRO A 33 42.18 -4.95 26.66
N ALA A 34 42.16 -3.67 27.07
CA ALA A 34 41.00 -3.07 27.72
C ALA A 34 39.83 -2.77 26.75
N ILE A 35 40.07 -2.68 25.43
CA ILE A 35 39.06 -2.28 24.44
C ILE A 35 37.80 -3.18 24.48
N PRO A 36 37.88 -4.52 24.57
CA PRO A 36 36.69 -5.37 24.76
C PRO A 36 35.94 -5.07 26.06
N LEU A 37 36.65 -4.75 27.13
CA LEU A 37 36.07 -4.39 28.43
C LEU A 37 35.31 -3.06 28.35
N TYR A 38 35.87 -2.06 27.67
CA TYR A 38 35.19 -0.80 27.37
C TYR A 38 34.00 -0.98 26.43
N LEU A 39 34.07 -1.87 25.43
CA LEU A 39 32.93 -2.18 24.57
C LEU A 39 31.80 -2.86 25.34
N ILE A 40 32.12 -3.81 26.23
CA ILE A 40 31.12 -4.44 27.12
C ILE A 40 30.50 -3.40 28.08
N LEU A 41 31.30 -2.54 28.70
CA LEU A 41 30.81 -1.47 29.57
C LEU A 41 29.96 -0.44 28.80
N ALA A 42 30.37 -0.05 27.60
CA ALA A 42 29.62 0.86 26.75
C ALA A 42 28.28 0.25 26.31
N LEU A 43 28.24 -1.03 25.90
CA LEU A 43 27.01 -1.74 25.56
C LEU A 43 26.10 -1.91 26.79
N TYR A 44 26.67 -2.20 27.97
CA TYR A 44 25.93 -2.26 29.23
C TYR A 44 25.28 -0.91 29.55
N LEU A 45 26.05 0.19 29.54
CA LEU A 45 25.52 1.53 29.77
C LEU A 45 24.46 1.93 28.72
N LEU A 46 24.73 1.66 27.43
CA LEU A 46 23.80 1.95 26.33
C LEU A 46 22.48 1.18 26.49
N SER A 47 22.50 -0.06 26.99
CA SER A 47 21.27 -0.82 27.28
C SER A 47 20.42 -0.23 28.42
N HIS A 48 21.02 0.58 29.30
CA HIS A 48 20.33 1.27 30.40
C HIS A 48 19.85 2.69 30.02
N VAL A 49 20.39 3.31 28.96
CA VAL A 49 19.93 4.64 28.47
C VAL A 49 18.42 4.69 28.20
N PRO A 50 17.76 3.70 27.57
CA PRO A 50 16.31 3.71 27.37
C PRO A 50 15.49 3.75 28.66
N TRP A 51 15.99 3.12 29.73
CA TRP A 51 15.37 3.15 31.06
C TRP A 51 15.53 4.51 31.74
N LEU A 52 16.73 5.11 31.65
CA LEU A 52 16.99 6.46 32.16
C LEU A 52 16.12 7.52 31.45
N LEU A 53 16.07 7.49 30.12
CA LEU A 53 15.25 8.40 29.30
C LEU A 53 13.77 8.32 29.67
N GLU A 54 13.24 7.12 29.85
CA GLU A 54 11.84 6.97 30.27
C GLU A 54 11.61 7.38 31.71
N ARG A 55 12.51 7.04 32.65
CA ARG A 55 12.35 7.34 34.07
C ARG A 55 12.31 8.84 34.35
N PHE A 56 13.07 9.64 33.61
CA PHE A 56 13.19 11.09 33.84
C PHE A 56 12.46 11.97 32.81
N CYS A 57 12.05 11.43 31.64
CA CYS A 57 11.49 12.23 30.54
C CYS A 57 10.23 11.62 29.86
N THR A 58 9.54 10.67 30.50
CA THR A 58 8.18 10.27 30.10
C THR A 58 7.15 11.26 30.62
N PRO A 59 6.31 11.88 29.77
CA PRO A 59 5.16 12.67 30.24
C PRO A 59 4.12 11.76 30.92
N ALA A 60 3.39 12.29 31.91
CA ALA A 60 2.18 11.62 32.39
C ALA A 60 1.10 11.62 31.28
N SER A 61 0.30 10.56 31.20
CA SER A 61 -0.89 10.57 30.33
C SER A 61 -1.96 11.47 30.93
N THR A 62 -2.62 12.27 30.09
CA THR A 62 -3.68 13.22 30.44
C THR A 62 -4.75 13.21 29.35
N ARG A 63 -5.95 13.73 29.62
CA ARG A 63 -7.03 13.78 28.61
C ARG A 63 -6.67 14.56 27.33
N SER A 64 -5.78 15.56 27.42
CA SER A 64 -5.24 16.34 26.28
C SER A 64 -3.99 15.70 25.63
N THR A 65 -3.59 14.48 26.04
CA THR A 65 -2.47 13.76 25.41
C THR A 65 -2.88 13.29 24.01
N ALA A 66 -2.49 14.06 22.99
CA ALA A 66 -2.85 13.87 21.58
C ALA A 66 -1.93 12.90 20.79
N ALA A 67 -0.98 12.22 21.45
CA ALA A 67 -0.04 11.31 20.78
C ALA A 67 0.60 10.27 21.72
N TYR A 68 0.77 9.03 21.21
CA TYR A 68 1.39 7.91 21.92
C TYR A 68 2.40 7.16 21.04
N VAL A 69 3.48 6.69 21.67
CA VAL A 69 4.37 5.65 21.14
C VAL A 69 3.80 4.29 21.54
N VAL A 70 3.57 3.41 20.57
CA VAL A 70 2.84 2.14 20.75
C VAL A 70 3.74 0.96 20.34
N PRO A 71 4.58 0.43 21.25
CA PRO A 71 5.21 -0.87 21.07
C PRO A 71 4.15 -1.97 21.03
N ALA A 72 4.14 -2.75 19.96
CA ALA A 72 3.12 -3.76 19.69
C ALA A 72 3.73 -5.13 19.36
N VAL A 73 2.91 -6.17 19.46
CA VAL A 73 3.27 -7.54 19.09
C VAL A 73 2.32 -8.03 18.01
N THR A 74 2.87 -8.27 16.83
CA THR A 74 2.14 -8.87 15.72
C THR A 74 2.29 -10.39 15.77
N ARG A 75 1.18 -11.13 15.73
CA ARG A 75 1.18 -12.61 15.64
C ARG A 75 0.38 -13.04 14.41
N HIS A 76 0.93 -13.98 13.65
CA HIS A 76 0.28 -14.60 12.49
C HIS A 76 0.15 -16.10 12.71
N ALA A 77 -0.98 -16.67 12.28
CA ALA A 77 -1.19 -18.12 12.25
C ALA A 77 -1.97 -18.52 10.98
N ARG A 78 -1.45 -19.51 10.25
CA ARG A 78 -2.10 -20.20 9.13
C ARG A 78 -2.64 -21.54 9.63
N PHE A 79 -3.95 -21.73 9.52
CA PHE A 79 -4.63 -22.97 9.89
C PHE A 79 -4.90 -23.88 8.68
N LEU A 80 -5.06 -23.29 7.49
CA LEU A 80 -5.32 -23.98 6.23
C LEU A 80 -4.34 -23.54 5.10
N PRO A 81 -3.92 -24.46 4.21
CA PRO A 81 -4.15 -25.91 4.28
C PRO A 81 -3.41 -26.53 5.49
N THR A 82 -3.88 -27.69 5.96
CA THR A 82 -3.40 -28.32 7.20
C THR A 82 -1.91 -28.71 7.12
N THR A 83 -1.45 -29.15 5.96
CA THR A 83 -0.05 -29.46 5.61
C THR A 83 0.86 -28.24 5.79
N SER A 84 0.43 -27.08 5.27
CA SER A 84 1.17 -25.80 5.30
C SER A 84 0.87 -24.96 6.54
N ARG A 85 0.34 -25.55 7.63
CA ARG A 85 0.19 -24.90 8.93
C ARG A 85 1.52 -24.30 9.41
N HIS A 86 1.47 -23.04 9.82
CA HIS A 86 2.60 -22.25 10.30
C HIS A 86 2.11 -21.12 11.22
N ALA A 87 2.92 -20.72 12.19
CA ALA A 87 2.63 -19.58 13.06
C ALA A 87 3.92 -18.89 13.51
N PHE A 88 3.91 -17.56 13.57
CA PHE A 88 5.06 -16.76 14.00
C PHE A 88 4.62 -15.44 14.68
N ARG A 89 5.51 -14.87 15.49
CA ARG A 89 5.30 -13.58 16.16
C ARG A 89 6.53 -12.68 16.05
N TYR A 90 6.31 -11.40 15.83
CA TYR A 90 7.34 -10.36 15.81
C TYR A 90 6.85 -9.09 16.51
N ASN A 91 7.78 -8.25 16.93
CA ASN A 91 7.47 -6.97 17.55
C ASN A 91 7.35 -5.91 16.46
N THR A 92 6.52 -4.91 16.68
CA THR A 92 6.34 -3.74 15.81
C THR A 92 6.31 -2.47 16.65
N LEU A 93 6.53 -1.33 16.02
CA LEU A 93 6.43 -0.02 16.67
C LEU A 93 5.50 0.85 15.82
N TYR A 94 4.38 1.24 16.42
CA TYR A 94 3.40 2.15 15.84
C TYR A 94 3.44 3.48 16.61
N LEU A 95 2.97 4.54 15.97
CA LEU A 95 2.56 5.78 16.62
C LEU A 95 1.03 5.89 16.51
N ALA A 96 0.38 6.32 17.59
CA ALA A 96 -1.02 6.72 17.58
C ALA A 96 -1.09 8.24 17.74
N LEU A 97 -1.68 8.94 16.78
CA LEU A 97 -1.58 10.40 16.63
C LEU A 97 -2.95 11.00 16.32
N ARG A 98 -3.34 12.08 17.01
CA ARG A 98 -4.52 12.88 16.65
C ARG A 98 -4.19 13.75 15.44
N LEU A 99 -4.95 13.62 14.34
CA LEU A 99 -4.58 14.23 13.05
C LEU A 99 -4.60 15.76 13.06
N ASP A 100 -5.51 16.39 13.82
CA ASP A 100 -5.56 17.84 13.99
C ASP A 100 -4.22 18.38 14.54
N ARG A 101 -3.71 17.80 15.63
CA ARG A 101 -2.46 18.23 16.28
C ARG A 101 -1.23 17.78 15.51
N LEU A 102 -1.31 16.70 14.73
CA LEU A 102 -0.25 16.29 13.81
C LEU A 102 -0.04 17.35 12.72
N GLU A 103 -1.11 17.74 12.03
CA GLU A 103 -1.00 18.58 10.83
C GLU A 103 -0.87 20.07 11.15
N THR A 104 -1.31 20.53 12.34
CA THR A 104 -0.90 21.84 12.89
C THR A 104 0.53 21.85 13.42
N ARG A 105 1.26 20.72 13.33
CA ARG A 105 2.63 20.50 13.83
C ARG A 105 2.80 20.67 15.34
N ALA A 106 1.72 20.57 16.12
CA ALA A 106 1.77 20.58 17.58
C ALA A 106 2.42 19.32 18.17
N LEU A 107 2.57 18.25 17.38
CA LEU A 107 3.23 16.99 17.76
C LEU A 107 4.73 16.91 17.35
N ASP A 108 5.32 17.95 16.75
CA ASP A 108 6.70 17.93 16.25
C ASP A 108 7.75 17.96 17.38
N THR A 109 8.35 16.81 17.69
CA THR A 109 9.39 16.68 18.74
C THR A 109 10.81 16.96 18.21
N ARG A 110 10.95 17.99 17.36
CA ARG A 110 12.18 18.42 16.66
C ARG A 110 12.92 17.27 15.93
N HIS A 111 13.92 16.67 16.58
CA HIS A 111 14.83 15.71 15.97
C HIS A 111 14.34 14.25 16.03
N ALA A 112 13.37 13.92 16.88
CA ALA A 112 12.90 12.53 17.00
C ALA A 112 11.74 12.23 16.05
N PHE A 113 10.72 13.09 16.00
CA PHE A 113 9.54 13.01 15.12
C PHE A 113 9.20 14.40 14.57
N ALA A 114 8.75 14.46 13.31
CA ALA A 114 8.13 15.66 12.73
C ALA A 114 7.16 15.32 11.58
N TRP A 115 6.11 16.12 11.42
CA TRP A 115 5.25 16.13 10.24
C TRP A 115 5.97 16.74 9.04
N LYS A 116 6.00 16.04 7.90
CA LYS A 116 6.69 16.49 6.67
C LYS A 116 5.73 16.98 5.57
N GLY A 117 4.42 16.90 5.78
CA GLY A 117 3.43 17.44 4.85
C GLY A 117 3.22 18.96 4.95
N ARG A 118 2.29 19.47 4.15
CA ARG A 118 1.76 20.84 4.31
C ARG A 118 1.11 20.95 5.70
N ALA A 119 1.18 22.12 6.33
CA ALA A 119 0.43 22.32 7.57
C ALA A 119 -1.07 22.40 7.25
N LEU A 120 -1.93 21.84 8.10
CA LEU A 120 -3.38 21.97 7.92
C LEU A 120 -3.75 23.46 8.00
N GLN A 121 -4.24 23.99 6.89
CA GLN A 121 -4.84 25.32 6.84
C GLN A 121 -6.34 25.17 7.11
N PRO A 122 -6.94 26.02 7.95
CA PRO A 122 -8.39 26.10 8.00
C PRO A 122 -8.90 26.55 6.63
N GLU A 123 -10.01 25.97 6.20
CA GLU A 123 -10.57 26.11 4.85
C GLU A 123 -11.08 27.54 4.60
N PHE A 124 -11.53 28.19 5.67
CA PHE A 124 -11.84 29.60 5.75
C PHE A 124 -10.98 30.23 6.86
N VAL A 125 -10.66 31.53 6.73
CA VAL A 125 -10.17 32.29 7.89
C VAL A 125 -11.41 32.67 8.71
N ASP A 126 -11.41 32.37 10.00
CA ASP A 126 -12.57 32.63 10.88
C ASP A 126 -12.87 34.14 10.92
N GLU A 127 -13.92 34.55 10.21
CA GLU A 127 -14.32 35.96 10.12
C GLU A 127 -14.81 36.53 11.45
N ALA A 128 -15.31 35.70 12.38
CA ALA A 128 -15.71 36.15 13.71
C ALA A 128 -14.47 36.40 14.60
N ALA A 129 -13.48 35.50 14.56
CA ALA A 129 -12.18 35.72 15.21
C ALA A 129 -11.44 36.93 14.61
N LEU A 130 -11.42 37.08 13.28
CA LEU A 130 -10.88 38.26 12.60
C LEU A 130 -11.63 39.55 13.03
N ALA A 131 -12.96 39.56 13.03
CA ALA A 131 -13.74 40.73 13.43
C ALA A 131 -13.54 41.09 14.92
N SER A 132 -13.30 40.09 15.79
CA SER A 132 -12.92 40.32 17.19
C SER A 132 -11.52 40.93 17.34
N THR A 133 -10.65 40.81 16.33
CA THR A 133 -9.25 41.24 16.41
C THR A 133 -9.13 42.77 16.49
N ARG A 134 -8.33 43.22 17.46
CA ARG A 134 -8.13 44.63 17.82
C ARG A 134 -7.67 45.48 16.63
N GLY A 135 -8.61 46.23 16.04
CA GLY A 135 -8.40 47.10 14.87
C GLY A 135 -9.34 46.80 13.69
N VAL A 136 -9.89 45.58 13.64
CA VAL A 136 -10.91 45.14 12.66
C VAL A 136 -12.33 45.39 13.19
N THR A 137 -12.50 45.33 14.52
CA THR A 137 -13.75 45.52 15.25
C THR A 137 -14.48 46.80 14.81
N PRO A 138 -15.77 46.74 14.39
CA PRO A 138 -16.51 47.91 13.92
C PRO A 138 -16.82 48.89 15.06
N ALA A 139 -16.58 50.18 14.83
CA ALA A 139 -16.72 51.23 15.83
C ALA A 139 -18.17 51.75 15.97
N GLY A 140 -19.02 50.96 16.61
CA GLY A 140 -20.37 51.35 17.02
C GLY A 140 -21.44 51.29 15.93
N ALA A 141 -22.69 51.06 16.35
CA ALA A 141 -23.85 50.98 15.46
C ALA A 141 -24.31 52.38 15.03
N GLY A 142 -23.72 52.94 13.98
CA GLY A 142 -24.10 54.25 13.42
C GLY A 142 -23.43 54.67 12.12
N GLY A 143 -22.57 53.83 11.52
CA GLY A 143 -21.88 54.15 10.26
C GLY A 143 -22.70 53.77 9.02
N GLY A 144 -22.82 54.70 8.07
CA GLY A 144 -23.38 54.42 6.74
C GLY A 144 -22.46 53.58 5.85
N ALA A 145 -22.85 53.38 4.57
CA ALA A 145 -22.20 52.45 3.64
C ALA A 145 -20.67 52.60 3.51
N ASP A 146 -20.14 53.82 3.63
CA ASP A 146 -18.71 54.12 3.61
C ASP A 146 -17.94 53.47 4.78
N ALA A 147 -18.55 53.43 5.97
CA ALA A 147 -18.01 52.68 7.11
C ALA A 147 -18.05 51.16 6.88
N THR A 148 -19.01 50.67 6.10
CA THR A 148 -19.13 49.24 5.74
C THR A 148 -18.01 48.82 4.78
N GLU A 149 -17.67 49.62 3.76
CA GLU A 149 -16.48 49.36 2.93
C GLU A 149 -15.18 49.56 3.71
N GLY A 150 -15.10 50.59 4.58
CA GLY A 150 -13.96 50.78 5.49
C GLY A 150 -13.71 49.56 6.40
N TRP A 151 -14.76 48.88 6.86
CA TRP A 151 -14.67 47.61 7.59
C TRP A 151 -14.21 46.45 6.68
N LYS A 152 -14.80 46.28 5.49
CA LYS A 152 -14.38 45.24 4.53
C LYS A 152 -12.90 45.37 4.13
N VAL A 153 -12.40 46.60 3.97
CA VAL A 153 -10.97 46.86 3.69
C VAL A 153 -10.10 46.44 4.86
N ARG A 154 -10.53 46.66 6.12
CA ARG A 154 -9.81 46.21 7.32
C ARG A 154 -9.84 44.69 7.48
N MET A 155 -10.97 44.02 7.20
CA MET A 155 -11.07 42.56 7.16
C MET A 155 -10.07 41.97 6.16
N ARG A 156 -10.11 42.40 4.88
CA ARG A 156 -9.17 41.97 3.82
C ARG A 156 -7.70 42.27 4.18
N ALA A 157 -7.42 43.35 4.91
CA ALA A 157 -6.07 43.67 5.36
C ALA A 157 -5.59 42.74 6.48
N ALA A 158 -6.43 42.48 7.48
CA ALA A 158 -6.13 41.55 8.58
C ALA A 158 -5.96 40.11 8.07
N GLU A 159 -6.85 39.67 7.18
CA GLU A 159 -6.78 38.37 6.49
C GLU A 159 -5.46 38.20 5.72
N ARG A 160 -5.02 39.22 4.96
CA ARG A 160 -3.71 39.22 4.29
C ARG A 160 -2.52 39.16 5.26
N ILE A 161 -2.61 39.87 6.39
CA ILE A 161 -1.59 39.84 7.45
C ILE A 161 -1.54 38.45 8.09
N GLU A 162 -2.68 37.81 8.33
CA GLU A 162 -2.76 36.45 8.86
C GLU A 162 -2.23 35.41 7.87
N ARG A 163 -2.67 35.43 6.60
CA ARG A 163 -2.10 34.56 5.53
C ARG A 163 -0.58 34.68 5.49
N LYS A 164 -0.05 35.91 5.45
CA LYS A 164 1.41 36.15 5.46
C LYS A 164 2.08 35.66 6.74
N ARG A 165 1.45 35.82 7.91
CA ARG A 165 1.97 35.32 9.21
C ARG A 165 1.99 33.78 9.26
N LEU A 166 1.03 33.11 8.60
CA LEU A 166 1.00 31.66 8.43
C LEU A 166 2.06 31.19 7.43
N GLU A 167 2.31 31.93 6.35
CA GLU A 167 3.41 31.70 5.41
C GLU A 167 4.80 31.90 6.04
N GLU A 168 4.98 32.93 6.87
CA GLU A 168 6.24 33.14 7.62
C GLU A 168 6.46 32.08 8.70
N LYS A 169 5.39 31.58 9.35
CA LYS A 169 5.45 30.40 10.23
C LYS A 169 5.86 29.15 9.42
N ARG A 170 5.23 28.91 8.27
CA ARG A 170 5.56 27.82 7.34
C ARG A 170 7.03 27.86 6.93
N GLY A 171 7.52 29.00 6.43
CA GLY A 171 8.90 29.20 6.00
C GLY A 171 9.95 29.21 7.14
N ARG A 172 9.53 29.15 8.41
CA ARG A 172 10.40 28.81 9.56
C ARG A 172 10.34 27.32 9.90
N ASN A 173 9.14 26.74 9.96
CA ASN A 173 8.95 25.33 10.33
C ASN A 173 9.45 24.35 9.25
N GLU A 174 9.45 24.74 7.97
CA GLU A 174 10.09 23.98 6.88
C GLU A 174 11.62 23.88 7.04
N ARG A 175 12.26 24.74 7.85
CA ARG A 175 13.71 24.69 8.12
C ARG A 175 14.11 23.60 9.12
N MET A 176 13.17 22.93 9.79
CA MET A 176 13.43 21.70 10.55
C MET A 176 13.49 20.49 9.60
N THR A 177 14.49 20.53 8.72
CA THR A 177 14.71 19.55 7.66
C THR A 177 14.92 18.14 8.22
N TRP A 178 15.83 17.99 9.20
CA TRP A 178 16.22 16.70 9.78
C TRP A 178 15.39 16.29 11.00
N SER A 179 14.69 15.17 10.89
CA SER A 179 14.13 14.40 12.00
C SER A 179 14.38 12.91 11.75
N LEU A 180 14.67 12.14 12.81
CA LEU A 180 14.96 10.70 12.71
C LEU A 180 13.73 9.90 12.27
N THR A 181 12.54 10.33 12.64
CA THR A 181 11.27 9.79 12.15
C THR A 181 10.33 10.89 11.68
N GLY A 182 9.27 10.51 10.97
CA GLY A 182 8.22 11.43 10.55
C GLY A 182 7.19 10.77 9.64
N LEU A 183 6.09 11.49 9.40
CA LEU A 183 5.04 11.08 8.45
C LEU A 183 4.97 12.03 7.26
N ARG A 184 4.50 11.50 6.12
CA ARG A 184 4.42 12.13 4.80
C ARG A 184 3.01 11.90 4.22
N PRO A 185 2.26 12.94 3.79
CA PRO A 185 0.86 12.79 3.35
C PRO A 185 0.70 11.95 2.08
N GLU A 186 1.74 11.85 1.25
CA GLU A 186 1.74 11.06 0.00
C GLU A 186 1.59 9.55 0.28
N GLY A 187 2.09 9.12 1.44
CA GLY A 187 2.03 7.72 1.91
C GLY A 187 0.69 7.29 2.51
N TYR A 188 -0.32 8.16 2.53
CA TYR A 188 -1.66 7.86 3.07
C TYR A 188 -2.77 8.20 2.08
N LEU A 189 -3.79 7.34 2.08
CA LEU A 189 -5.02 7.41 1.28
C LEU A 189 -4.69 7.59 -0.22
N ARG A 190 -5.39 8.44 -0.97
CA ARG A 190 -5.06 8.69 -2.38
C ARG A 190 -3.81 9.57 -2.54
N THR A 191 -3.05 9.31 -3.60
CA THR A 191 -2.07 10.26 -4.16
C THR A 191 -2.75 11.29 -5.06
N HIS A 192 -3.58 10.83 -6.00
CA HIS A 192 -4.35 11.69 -6.90
C HIS A 192 -5.75 11.98 -6.33
N VAL A 193 -6.10 13.26 -6.24
CA VAL A 193 -7.44 13.73 -5.90
C VAL A 193 -8.04 14.33 -7.18
N PRO A 194 -9.18 13.83 -7.71
CA PRO A 194 -9.77 14.33 -8.94
C PRO A 194 -10.55 15.64 -8.72
N VAL A 195 -9.81 16.67 -8.28
CA VAL A 195 -10.28 18.06 -8.09
C VAL A 195 -9.19 18.96 -8.66
N GLU A 196 -9.50 19.70 -9.72
CA GLU A 196 -8.50 20.46 -10.48
C GLU A 196 -7.93 21.66 -9.69
N GLY A 197 -6.74 22.10 -10.10
CA GLY A 197 -6.09 23.29 -9.55
C GLY A 197 -5.53 23.12 -8.14
N SER A 198 -5.37 24.25 -7.43
CA SER A 198 -4.72 24.31 -6.11
C SER A 198 -5.47 23.55 -5.01
N LYS A 199 -6.77 23.31 -5.18
CA LYS A 199 -7.61 22.59 -4.22
C LYS A 199 -7.23 21.10 -4.13
N GLY A 200 -6.94 20.47 -5.27
CA GLY A 200 -6.41 19.11 -5.32
C GLY A 200 -5.07 18.97 -4.57
N GLU A 201 -4.16 19.94 -4.71
CA GLU A 201 -2.90 19.93 -3.93
C GLU A 201 -3.11 20.21 -2.42
N TRP A 202 -4.12 21.01 -2.07
CA TRP A 202 -4.42 21.35 -0.68
C TRP A 202 -4.96 20.12 0.07
N ILE A 203 -5.97 19.44 -0.48
CA ILE A 203 -6.46 18.15 0.01
C ILE A 203 -5.31 17.11 -0.03
N GLY A 204 -4.56 17.06 -1.13
CA GLY A 204 -3.42 16.15 -1.32
C GLY A 204 -2.29 16.28 -0.29
N GLY A 205 -2.14 17.46 0.33
CA GLY A 205 -1.10 17.78 1.32
C GLY A 205 -1.42 17.38 2.77
N SER A 206 -2.61 16.84 3.03
CA SER A 206 -3.15 16.47 4.35
C SER A 206 -3.61 15.00 4.37
N VAL A 207 -3.62 14.35 5.52
CA VAL A 207 -4.28 13.04 5.72
C VAL A 207 -5.74 13.25 6.14
N LEU A 208 -6.00 14.25 7.01
CA LEU A 208 -7.34 14.56 7.49
C LEU A 208 -8.28 14.99 6.35
N LEU A 209 -7.83 15.87 5.45
CA LEU A 209 -8.62 16.32 4.30
C LEU A 209 -8.88 15.17 3.31
N LYS A 210 -7.90 14.29 3.07
CA LYS A 210 -8.11 13.07 2.27
C LYS A 210 -9.13 12.12 2.90
N LEU A 211 -9.12 11.99 4.23
CA LEU A 211 -10.05 11.13 4.95
C LEU A 211 -11.47 11.69 4.89
N ALA A 212 -11.64 12.99 5.12
CA ALA A 212 -12.93 13.67 4.94
C ALA A 212 -13.40 13.59 3.47
N TYR A 213 -12.50 13.75 2.50
CA TYR A 213 -12.78 13.59 1.08
C TYR A 213 -13.30 12.17 0.75
N GLU A 214 -12.64 11.10 1.23
CA GLU A 214 -13.09 9.72 1.00
C GLU A 214 -14.41 9.42 1.70
N LEU A 215 -14.59 9.84 2.96
CA LEU A 215 -15.83 9.63 3.69
C LEU A 215 -17.01 10.33 3.00
N ARG A 216 -16.81 11.57 2.52
CA ARG A 216 -17.79 12.29 1.70
C ARG A 216 -18.06 11.59 0.37
N ALA A 217 -17.01 11.22 -0.39
CA ALA A 217 -17.14 10.54 -1.68
C ALA A 217 -17.81 9.16 -1.60
N ARG A 218 -17.85 8.56 -0.40
CA ARG A 218 -18.48 7.27 -0.10
C ARG A 218 -19.83 7.39 0.62
N GLY A 219 -20.34 8.61 0.83
CA GLY A 219 -21.66 8.87 1.41
C GLY A 219 -21.74 8.78 2.94
N PHE A 220 -20.62 8.81 3.66
CA PHE A 220 -20.59 8.84 5.14
C PHE A 220 -20.65 10.27 5.73
N LEU A 221 -20.47 11.30 4.90
CA LEU A 221 -20.61 12.72 5.27
C LEU A 221 -21.52 13.43 4.25
N ASP A 222 -22.34 14.36 4.72
CA ASP A 222 -23.21 15.18 3.87
C ASP A 222 -22.44 16.29 3.15
N VAL A 223 -21.33 16.75 3.73
CA VAL A 223 -20.41 17.76 3.18
C VAL A 223 -18.97 17.25 3.32
N GLY A 224 -18.09 17.57 2.37
CA GLY A 224 -16.65 17.35 2.49
C GLY A 224 -15.81 18.50 1.92
N PRO A 225 -14.47 18.44 2.07
CA PRO A 225 -13.56 19.50 1.61
C PRO A 225 -13.54 19.68 0.08
N GLN A 226 -14.21 18.82 -0.69
CA GLN A 226 -14.50 19.06 -2.11
C GLN A 226 -15.61 20.10 -2.33
N ASP A 227 -16.64 20.15 -1.48
CA ASP A 227 -17.91 20.86 -1.74
C ASP A 227 -17.92 22.34 -1.29
N SER A 228 -16.85 22.78 -0.63
CA SER A 228 -16.75 24.08 0.05
C SER A 228 -16.87 25.34 -0.83
N ASP A 229 -16.58 25.23 -2.14
CA ASP A 229 -16.77 26.35 -3.08
C ASP A 229 -18.21 26.44 -3.61
N THR A 230 -18.94 25.32 -3.61
CA THR A 230 -20.27 25.20 -4.23
C THR A 230 -21.38 25.77 -3.35
N HIS A 231 -21.14 25.86 -2.04
CA HIS A 231 -22.12 26.33 -1.05
C HIS A 231 -21.48 27.33 -0.06
N PRO A 232 -21.34 28.62 -0.44
CA PRO A 232 -20.93 29.68 0.49
C PRO A 232 -22.00 29.92 1.56
N GLY A 233 -21.95 29.13 2.63
CA GLY A 233 -22.96 29.05 3.69
C GLY A 233 -23.33 27.63 4.15
N ALA A 234 -22.76 26.58 3.55
CA ALA A 234 -22.89 25.22 4.09
C ALA A 234 -22.10 25.05 5.40
N THR A 235 -22.56 24.13 6.24
CA THR A 235 -21.88 23.71 7.47
C THR A 235 -20.57 23.00 7.15
N ASP A 236 -19.49 23.36 7.86
CA ASP A 236 -18.20 22.66 7.85
C ASP A 236 -18.39 21.16 8.15
N TRP A 237 -17.72 20.30 7.39
CA TRP A 237 -17.67 18.85 7.60
C TRP A 237 -17.13 18.47 9.00
N ARG A 238 -16.42 19.38 9.68
CA ARG A 238 -16.06 19.25 11.11
C ARG A 238 -17.25 19.22 12.09
N HIS A 239 -18.44 19.68 11.69
CA HIS A 239 -19.66 19.49 12.50
C HIS A 239 -20.12 18.02 12.54
N GLU A 240 -19.64 17.20 11.61
CA GLU A 240 -19.89 15.77 11.52
C GLU A 240 -18.70 14.91 11.96
N LEU A 241 -17.48 15.32 11.61
CA LEU A 241 -16.24 14.57 11.88
C LEU A 241 -15.41 15.29 12.96
N GLY A 242 -15.34 14.68 14.14
CA GLY A 242 -14.63 15.21 15.31
C GLY A 242 -13.17 14.77 15.34
N HIS A 243 -12.72 14.26 16.49
CA HIS A 243 -11.35 13.75 16.61
C HIS A 243 -11.11 12.57 15.67
N VAL A 244 -9.98 12.59 14.97
CA VAL A 244 -9.47 11.45 14.20
C VAL A 244 -8.12 11.01 14.75
N TRP A 245 -8.04 9.74 15.12
CA TRP A 245 -6.86 9.10 15.68
C TRP A 245 -6.26 8.10 14.71
N THR A 246 -5.07 8.38 14.20
CA THR A 246 -4.37 7.52 13.23
C THR A 246 -3.29 6.69 13.90
N VAL A 247 -3.34 5.37 13.72
CA VAL A 247 -2.34 4.40 14.16
C VAL A 247 -1.57 3.89 12.94
N THR A 248 -0.27 4.17 12.91
CA THR A 248 0.59 3.90 11.74
C THR A 248 2.04 3.62 12.13
N MET A 249 2.79 2.90 11.30
CA MET A 249 4.24 2.77 11.45
C MET A 249 4.93 4.04 10.88
N PRO A 250 5.86 4.68 11.62
CA PRO A 250 6.56 5.86 11.14
C PRO A 250 7.67 5.53 10.14
N SER A 251 8.00 6.47 9.25
CA SER A 251 9.25 6.40 8.48
C SER A 251 10.46 6.64 9.39
N ILE A 252 11.62 6.06 9.06
CA ILE A 252 12.85 6.15 9.86
C ILE A 252 14.03 6.50 8.94
N ALA A 253 14.76 7.57 9.28
CA ALA A 253 15.81 8.17 8.45
C ALA A 253 15.38 8.46 7.00
N GLY A 254 14.08 8.76 6.79
CA GLY A 254 13.47 8.94 5.47
C GLY A 254 13.08 7.64 4.74
N ILE A 255 13.46 6.47 5.26
CA ILE A 255 13.05 5.16 4.74
C ILE A 255 11.66 4.83 5.31
N THR A 256 10.67 4.72 4.42
CA THR A 256 9.38 4.10 4.74
C THR A 256 9.54 2.59 4.73
N GLY A 257 9.44 1.95 5.90
CA GLY A 257 9.29 0.51 5.99
C GLY A 257 7.92 0.06 5.45
N ILE A 258 7.72 -1.25 5.30
CA ILE A 258 6.40 -1.80 4.95
C ILE A 258 5.46 -1.52 6.13
N ASN A 259 4.47 -0.66 5.90
CA ASN A 259 3.40 -0.30 6.82
C ASN A 259 2.12 -1.01 6.34
N PRO A 260 1.88 -2.29 6.67
CA PRO A 260 0.85 -3.10 5.99
C PRO A 260 -0.59 -2.69 6.32
N LEU A 261 -0.78 -1.96 7.42
CA LEU A 261 -2.08 -1.52 7.91
C LEU A 261 -1.93 -0.20 8.66
N THR A 262 -2.64 0.83 8.19
CA THR A 262 -2.94 2.04 8.96
C THR A 262 -4.40 2.00 9.40
N ILE A 263 -4.67 2.44 10.63
CA ILE A 263 -6.02 2.48 11.21
C ILE A 263 -6.36 3.91 11.57
N HIS A 264 -7.45 4.44 11.03
CA HIS A 264 -8.03 5.72 11.43
C HIS A 264 -9.28 5.47 12.26
N TYR A 265 -9.25 5.80 13.55
CA TYR A 265 -10.43 5.79 14.42
C TYR A 265 -11.09 7.17 14.36
N CYS A 266 -12.33 7.23 13.88
CA CYS A 266 -13.09 8.46 13.75
C CYS A 266 -14.15 8.56 14.85
N TYR A 267 -14.23 9.73 15.48
CA TYR A 267 -15.19 10.05 16.51
C TYR A 267 -16.12 11.16 16.01
N ARG A 268 -17.40 11.15 16.43
CA ARG A 268 -18.27 12.32 16.25
C ARG A 268 -17.77 13.48 17.15
N PRO A 269 -18.08 14.75 16.83
CA PRO A 269 -17.84 15.88 17.74
C PRO A 269 -18.48 15.72 19.13
N HIS A 270 -17.91 16.38 20.13
CA HIS A 270 -18.41 16.33 21.51
C HIS A 270 -19.67 17.19 21.68
N GLY A 271 -20.65 16.70 22.44
CA GLY A 271 -21.91 17.42 22.73
C GLY A 271 -23.05 17.26 21.71
N LEU A 272 -22.83 16.61 20.55
CA LEU A 272 -23.88 16.35 19.55
C LEU A 272 -25.16 15.77 20.20
N PRO A 273 -26.37 16.31 19.92
CA PRO A 273 -26.71 17.21 18.81
C PRO A 273 -26.30 18.69 18.96
N THR A 274 -25.87 19.14 20.14
CA THR A 274 -25.46 20.53 20.39
C THR A 274 -23.95 20.63 20.67
N PRO A 275 -23.10 20.85 19.64
CA PRO A 275 -21.65 20.80 19.81
C PRO A 275 -21.16 21.83 20.83
N THR A 276 -20.49 21.34 21.88
CA THR A 276 -19.90 22.17 22.93
C THR A 276 -18.45 22.49 22.59
N GLN A 277 -18.02 23.74 22.84
CA GLN A 277 -16.68 24.25 22.49
C GLN A 277 -15.55 23.77 23.43
N ASP A 278 -15.50 22.46 23.71
CA ASP A 278 -14.34 21.80 24.32
C ASP A 278 -13.61 20.98 23.23
N ASP A 279 -12.70 21.65 22.52
CA ASP A 279 -11.95 21.08 21.39
C ASP A 279 -11.08 19.87 21.76
N ASP A 280 -10.76 19.68 23.06
CA ASP A 280 -10.00 18.54 23.55
C ASP A 280 -10.89 17.42 24.15
N ALA A 281 -12.20 17.63 24.27
CA ALA A 281 -13.14 16.55 24.58
C ALA A 281 -13.41 15.65 23.36
N ARG A 282 -13.33 14.34 23.59
CA ARG A 282 -13.62 13.29 22.59
C ARG A 282 -15.13 13.00 22.60
N GLY A 283 -15.78 12.97 21.44
CA GLY A 283 -17.17 12.50 21.32
C GLY A 283 -17.27 10.97 21.23
N ALA A 284 -18.42 10.45 20.84
CA ALA A 284 -18.63 9.01 20.68
C ALA A 284 -17.80 8.44 19.51
N PHE A 285 -17.31 7.21 19.65
CA PHE A 285 -16.71 6.46 18.55
C PHE A 285 -17.76 6.23 17.44
N TRP A 286 -17.37 6.46 16.18
CA TRP A 286 -18.31 6.44 15.05
C TRP A 286 -17.94 5.37 14.03
N LEU A 287 -16.71 5.38 13.52
CA LEU A 287 -16.26 4.43 12.51
C LEU A 287 -14.75 4.22 12.55
N VAL A 288 -14.31 3.11 11.96
CA VAL A 288 -12.90 2.83 11.69
C VAL A 288 -12.68 2.76 10.18
N VAL A 289 -11.59 3.37 9.70
CA VAL A 289 -11.09 3.19 8.34
C VAL A 289 -9.79 2.40 8.40
N LEU A 290 -9.76 1.25 7.73
CA LEU A 290 -8.58 0.40 7.60
C LEU A 290 -7.91 0.60 6.24
N GLU A 291 -6.81 1.34 6.20
CA GLU A 291 -5.97 1.46 5.01
C GLU A 291 -4.98 0.29 4.97
N VAL A 292 -5.22 -0.64 4.03
CA VAL A 292 -4.39 -1.82 3.82
C VAL A 292 -3.43 -1.55 2.66
N HIS A 293 -2.13 -1.73 2.93
CA HIS A 293 -1.06 -1.51 1.95
C HIS A 293 -0.49 -2.87 1.52
N ASN A 294 -0.37 -3.09 0.21
CA ASN A 294 0.24 -4.30 -0.35
C ASN A 294 1.72 -4.06 -0.74
N THR A 295 2.51 -5.13 -0.87
CA THR A 295 3.94 -5.05 -1.27
C THR A 295 4.17 -4.60 -2.72
N PHE A 296 3.09 -4.38 -3.48
CA PHE A 296 3.12 -3.87 -4.85
C PHE A 296 2.77 -2.37 -4.93
N SER A 297 2.80 -1.62 -3.83
CA SER A 297 2.40 -0.21 -3.72
C SER A 297 0.90 0.09 -3.95
N GLU A 298 0.07 -0.96 -4.03
CA GLU A 298 -1.39 -0.86 -4.07
C GLU A 298 -1.94 -0.49 -2.68
N ARG A 299 -2.97 0.36 -2.64
CA ARG A 299 -3.70 0.73 -1.41
C ARG A 299 -5.21 0.50 -1.56
N HIS A 300 -5.83 -0.03 -0.52
CA HIS A 300 -7.28 -0.23 -0.42
C HIS A 300 -7.77 0.21 0.96
N ILE A 301 -8.93 0.86 1.05
CA ILE A 301 -9.59 1.13 2.34
C ILE A 301 -10.86 0.32 2.52
N TYR A 302 -11.09 -0.12 3.76
CA TYR A 302 -12.37 -0.62 4.23
C TYR A 302 -12.93 0.35 5.26
N VAL A 303 -14.21 0.72 5.16
CA VAL A 303 -14.89 1.64 6.09
C VAL A 303 -15.93 0.87 6.89
N LEU A 304 -15.78 0.82 8.22
CA LEU A 304 -16.62 0.02 9.11
C LEU A 304 -17.21 0.91 10.22
N GLN A 305 -18.53 1.04 10.24
CA GLN A 305 -19.26 1.92 11.16
C GLN A 305 -19.68 1.18 12.44
N ALA A 306 -19.55 1.83 13.60
CA ALA A 306 -19.99 1.29 14.88
C ALA A 306 -21.51 1.21 14.95
N GLY A 307 -22.04 0.08 15.43
CA GLY A 307 -23.48 -0.18 15.52
C GLY A 307 -24.20 -0.36 14.18
N THR A 308 -23.49 -0.36 13.05
CA THR A 308 -24.03 -0.62 11.70
C THR A 308 -23.27 -1.81 11.11
N ASP A 309 -24.01 -2.81 10.63
CA ASP A 309 -23.47 -4.07 10.05
C ASP A 309 -22.45 -4.81 10.95
N GLU A 310 -22.55 -4.63 12.27
CA GLU A 310 -21.81 -5.43 13.26
C GLU A 310 -22.37 -6.86 13.37
N ASP A 311 -21.49 -7.83 13.64
CA ASP A 311 -21.87 -9.21 13.95
C ASP A 311 -22.79 -9.23 15.20
N ALA A 312 -23.99 -9.80 15.04
CA ALA A 312 -25.06 -9.79 16.04
C ALA A 312 -24.68 -10.42 17.41
N ASP A 313 -25.43 -10.01 18.44
CA ASP A 313 -24.83 -9.70 19.73
C ASP A 313 -24.66 -10.86 20.74
N SER A 314 -23.84 -10.61 21.76
CA SER A 314 -23.60 -11.43 22.97
C SER A 314 -22.92 -12.81 22.82
N THR A 315 -23.43 -13.76 22.03
CA THR A 315 -22.88 -15.14 21.99
C THR A 315 -21.71 -15.30 21.01
N CYS A 316 -21.69 -14.49 19.95
CA CYS A 316 -20.67 -14.54 18.89
C CYS A 316 -19.55 -13.51 19.05
N LYS A 317 -19.74 -12.46 19.85
CA LYS A 317 -18.72 -11.44 20.13
C LYS A 317 -17.66 -12.00 21.08
N ARG A 318 -16.39 -11.94 20.69
CA ARG A 318 -15.28 -12.49 21.50
C ARG A 318 -14.95 -11.58 22.69
N SER A 319 -15.11 -12.09 23.90
CA SER A 319 -14.70 -11.44 25.16
C SER A 319 -13.33 -10.72 25.05
N GLY A 320 -13.33 -9.41 25.28
CA GLY A 320 -12.12 -8.56 25.27
C GLY A 320 -11.91 -7.71 24.01
N TYR A 321 -12.84 -7.75 23.05
CA TYR A 321 -12.98 -6.78 21.97
C TYR A 321 -14.38 -6.16 22.04
N ASP A 322 -14.52 -4.93 21.55
CA ASP A 322 -15.73 -4.11 21.74
C ASP A 322 -16.63 -4.14 20.49
N HIS A 323 -16.01 -4.12 19.30
CA HIS A 323 -16.70 -4.19 18.00
C HIS A 323 -16.25 -5.41 17.18
N GLN A 324 -17.15 -5.94 16.34
CA GLN A 324 -16.88 -7.07 15.45
C GLN A 324 -17.69 -6.95 14.15
N TRP A 325 -17.02 -7.10 12.99
CA TRP A 325 -17.65 -7.06 11.66
C TRP A 325 -17.17 -8.22 10.79
N THR A 326 -18.03 -8.72 9.90
CA THR A 326 -17.68 -9.70 8.85
C THR A 326 -17.98 -9.12 7.47
N PHE A 327 -16.96 -8.91 6.64
CA PHE A 327 -17.09 -8.28 5.31
C PHE A 327 -16.38 -9.07 4.21
N ALA A 328 -16.85 -8.91 2.97
CA ALA A 328 -16.30 -9.61 1.81
C ALA A 328 -14.88 -9.13 1.45
N ARG A 329 -14.02 -10.04 1.00
CA ARG A 329 -12.64 -9.69 0.66
C ARG A 329 -12.50 -9.19 -0.79
N SER A 330 -12.06 -7.93 -0.93
CA SER A 330 -11.68 -7.31 -2.20
C SER A 330 -10.17 -7.37 -2.48
N PHE A 331 -9.32 -7.29 -1.45
CA PHE A 331 -7.91 -6.95 -1.65
C PHE A 331 -6.91 -8.14 -1.62
N HIS A 332 -5.83 -8.02 -2.40
CA HIS A 332 -4.70 -8.95 -2.42
C HIS A 332 -3.61 -8.47 -1.45
N VAL A 333 -3.15 -9.36 -0.56
CA VAL A 333 -2.20 -9.03 0.52
C VAL A 333 -1.12 -10.10 0.69
N SER A 334 -1.16 -11.18 -0.11
CA SER A 334 -0.16 -12.26 -0.05
C SER A 334 -0.27 -13.16 -1.28
N PRO A 335 0.85 -13.47 -1.97
CA PRO A 335 0.85 -14.36 -3.14
C PRO A 335 0.48 -15.81 -2.81
N PHE A 336 0.47 -16.21 -1.53
CA PHE A 336 0.06 -17.55 -1.10
C PHE A 336 -1.44 -17.72 -0.85
N ASN A 337 -2.25 -16.72 -1.23
CA ASN A 337 -3.71 -16.80 -1.21
C ASN A 337 -4.28 -16.16 -2.48
N ASP A 338 -5.44 -16.65 -2.88
CA ASP A 338 -6.31 -16.05 -3.87
C ASP A 338 -6.89 -14.69 -3.37
N ARG A 339 -7.89 -14.12 -4.05
CA ARG A 339 -8.66 -12.95 -3.57
C ARG A 339 -10.02 -13.26 -2.93
N GLY A 340 -10.39 -14.54 -2.75
CA GLY A 340 -11.64 -14.94 -2.12
C GLY A 340 -11.61 -14.95 -0.59
N GLY A 341 -12.76 -15.31 -0.02
CA GLY A 341 -13.03 -15.39 1.41
C GLY A 341 -13.62 -14.11 2.01
N PHE A 342 -13.83 -14.13 3.32
CA PHE A 342 -14.36 -13.03 4.10
C PHE A 342 -13.36 -12.64 5.19
N TYR A 343 -13.27 -11.35 5.50
CA TYR A 343 -12.54 -10.87 6.66
C TYR A 343 -13.50 -10.74 7.84
N ARG A 344 -13.14 -11.32 9.00
CA ARG A 344 -13.77 -10.98 10.28
C ARG A 344 -12.79 -10.17 11.12
N LEU A 345 -13.13 -8.90 11.33
CA LEU A 345 -12.40 -7.99 12.21
C LEU A 345 -13.01 -8.05 13.61
N MET A 346 -12.16 -8.17 14.63
CA MET A 346 -12.48 -7.83 16.01
C MET A 346 -11.60 -6.63 16.40
N LEU A 347 -12.23 -5.58 16.92
CA LEU A 347 -11.59 -4.31 17.25
C LEU A 347 -11.84 -3.95 18.71
N LYS A 348 -10.80 -3.49 19.38
CA LYS A 348 -10.91 -2.81 20.67
C LYS A 348 -10.93 -1.29 20.46
N GLU A 349 -11.84 -0.60 21.12
CA GLU A 349 -11.82 0.87 21.20
C GLU A 349 -10.55 1.30 21.97
N PRO A 350 -9.74 2.24 21.43
CA PRO A 350 -8.41 2.47 21.97
C PRO A 350 -8.37 3.17 23.34
N PHE A 351 -9.49 3.74 23.78
CA PHE A 351 -9.62 4.47 25.05
C PHE A 351 -10.67 3.88 26.01
N GLY A 352 -11.60 3.07 25.50
CA GLY A 352 -12.56 2.28 26.29
C GLY A 352 -13.68 3.08 26.99
N THR A 353 -14.69 2.34 27.44
CA THR A 353 -15.97 2.89 27.91
C THR A 353 -15.96 3.40 29.36
N GLN A 354 -14.92 3.12 30.16
CA GLN A 354 -14.83 3.60 31.55
C GLN A 354 -13.76 4.69 31.71
N GLN A 355 -14.22 5.92 31.97
CA GLN A 355 -13.39 7.11 32.20
C GLN A 355 -12.67 7.11 33.56
N GLN A 356 -11.98 6.02 33.94
CA GLN A 356 -11.08 6.05 35.10
C GLN A 356 -9.82 6.87 34.81
N GLU A 357 -9.20 7.40 35.87
CA GLU A 357 -8.13 8.39 35.74
C GLU A 357 -6.82 7.80 35.20
N GLY A 358 -6.36 8.35 34.07
CA GLY A 358 -5.17 7.89 33.35
C GLY A 358 -5.53 7.10 32.09
N ASP A 359 -6.18 7.77 31.13
CA ASP A 359 -6.56 7.22 29.82
C ASP A 359 -5.31 6.62 29.13
N ALA A 360 -5.27 5.29 29.05
CA ALA A 360 -4.08 4.51 28.72
C ALA A 360 -4.32 3.79 27.39
N PHE A 361 -3.98 4.46 26.29
CA PHE A 361 -4.20 3.99 24.92
C PHE A 361 -3.87 2.50 24.72
N VAL A 362 -4.84 1.72 24.25
CA VAL A 362 -4.70 0.29 23.94
C VAL A 362 -4.90 0.06 22.45
N LEU A 363 -3.95 -0.62 21.80
CA LEU A 363 -4.17 -1.19 20.47
C LEU A 363 -4.59 -2.66 20.64
N GLY A 364 -5.75 -3.03 20.10
CA GLY A 364 -6.23 -4.41 20.13
C GLY A 364 -6.99 -4.74 18.86
N ILE A 365 -6.31 -5.32 17.88
CA ILE A 365 -6.89 -5.65 16.57
C ILE A 365 -6.66 -7.12 16.26
N ARG A 366 -7.71 -7.81 15.84
CA ARG A 366 -7.63 -9.20 15.37
C ARG A 366 -8.39 -9.38 14.08
N LEU A 367 -7.68 -9.74 13.02
CA LEU A 367 -8.23 -10.05 11.71
C LEU A 367 -8.21 -11.57 11.50
N LEU A 368 -9.35 -12.15 11.14
CA LEU A 368 -9.45 -13.53 10.66
C LEU A 368 -9.73 -13.49 9.15
N LEU A 369 -9.02 -14.31 8.37
CA LEU A 369 -9.50 -14.70 7.04
C LEU A 369 -10.34 -15.96 7.21
N LEU A 370 -11.62 -15.83 6.87
CA LEU A 370 -12.58 -16.92 6.78
C LEU A 370 -12.76 -17.33 5.32
N VAL A 371 -13.00 -18.61 5.08
CA VAL A 371 -13.30 -19.17 3.76
C VAL A 371 -14.39 -20.23 3.92
N GLU A 372 -15.24 -20.40 2.92
CA GLU A 372 -16.28 -21.42 2.89
C GLU A 372 -15.69 -22.84 3.02
N SER A 373 -16.35 -23.71 3.79
CA SER A 373 -15.95 -25.11 3.93
C SER A 373 -16.19 -25.87 2.63
N PRO A 374 -15.22 -26.65 2.11
CA PRO A 374 -15.45 -27.53 0.96
C PRO A 374 -16.30 -28.76 1.31
N ASP A 375 -16.41 -29.10 2.60
CA ASP A 375 -16.93 -30.38 3.11
C ASP A 375 -18.36 -30.29 3.70
N ALA A 376 -19.11 -29.22 3.42
CA ALA A 376 -20.42 -28.98 4.01
C ALA A 376 -21.49 -28.53 2.99
N ASP A 377 -22.68 -29.13 3.07
CA ASP A 377 -23.85 -28.79 2.23
C ASP A 377 -24.47 -27.40 2.54
N SER A 378 -23.84 -26.62 3.42
CA SER A 378 -24.22 -25.26 3.77
C SER A 378 -22.97 -24.38 3.96
N PRO A 379 -23.04 -23.07 3.66
CA PRO A 379 -21.88 -22.16 3.62
C PRO A 379 -21.31 -21.86 5.01
N THR A 380 -20.56 -22.82 5.56
CA THR A 380 -19.93 -22.72 6.87
C THR A 380 -18.55 -22.08 6.75
N LEU A 381 -18.34 -20.95 7.44
CA LEU A 381 -17.11 -20.15 7.35
C LEU A 381 -16.00 -20.67 8.28
N VAL A 382 -14.95 -21.25 7.69
CA VAL A 382 -13.80 -21.86 8.37
C VAL A 382 -12.62 -20.89 8.44
N LYS A 383 -11.89 -20.90 9.56
CA LYS A 383 -10.74 -20.02 9.82
C LYS A 383 -9.51 -20.49 9.03
N LYS A 384 -9.09 -19.75 8.01
CA LYS A 384 -7.89 -20.02 7.17
C LYS A 384 -6.62 -19.37 7.73
N LEU A 385 -6.70 -18.08 8.07
CA LEU A 385 -5.59 -17.28 8.64
C LEU A 385 -6.08 -16.43 9.81
N MET A 386 -5.16 -16.06 10.69
CA MET A 386 -5.34 -15.07 11.75
C MET A 386 -4.12 -14.14 11.82
N ALA A 387 -4.38 -12.84 11.91
CA ALA A 387 -3.42 -11.85 12.38
C ALA A 387 -3.94 -11.17 13.66
N THR A 388 -3.07 -10.95 14.65
CA THR A 388 -3.35 -10.10 15.81
C THR A 388 -2.30 -9.00 15.89
N LEU A 389 -2.72 -7.76 16.17
CA LEU A 389 -1.87 -6.62 16.48
C LEU A 389 -2.32 -6.07 17.83
N ASP A 390 -1.57 -6.41 18.89
CA ASP A 390 -1.85 -5.97 20.26
C ASP A 390 -0.74 -5.02 20.74
N SER A 391 -1.10 -3.90 21.36
CA SER A 391 -0.14 -3.07 22.11
C SER A 391 0.35 -3.82 23.34
N VAL A 392 1.61 -3.60 23.74
CA VAL A 392 2.08 -4.06 25.05
C VAL A 392 1.61 -3.08 26.12
N SER A 393 0.66 -3.52 26.96
CA SER A 393 0.14 -2.72 28.07
C SER A 393 1.23 -2.44 29.13
N PRO A 394 1.18 -1.31 29.85
CA PRO A 394 2.03 -1.09 31.02
C PRO A 394 1.72 -2.11 32.13
N PRO A 395 2.71 -2.49 32.97
CA PRO A 395 2.46 -3.32 34.14
C PRO A 395 1.55 -2.60 35.15
N PRO A 396 0.70 -3.33 35.91
CA PRO A 396 -0.25 -2.73 36.84
C PRO A 396 0.45 -1.93 37.95
N ALA A 397 -0.23 -0.90 38.46
CA ALA A 397 0.35 0.04 39.43
C ALA A 397 0.85 -0.65 40.72
N SER A 398 0.19 -1.73 41.15
CA SER A 398 0.57 -2.56 42.30
C SER A 398 1.91 -3.31 42.13
N ALA A 399 2.41 -3.45 40.90
CA ALA A 399 3.70 -4.10 40.61
C ALA A 399 4.89 -3.12 40.51
N LYS A 400 4.68 -1.80 40.74
CA LYS A 400 5.71 -0.75 40.60
C LYS A 400 6.71 -0.72 41.76
N THR A 401 7.52 -1.77 41.92
CA THR A 401 8.71 -1.71 42.80
C THR A 401 9.81 -0.86 42.16
N LEU A 402 10.65 -0.21 42.98
CA LEU A 402 11.72 0.70 42.52
C LEU A 402 12.74 0.07 41.55
N ALA A 403 12.86 -1.27 41.57
CA ALA A 403 13.80 -2.04 40.76
C ALA A 403 13.18 -2.61 39.46
N THR A 404 11.88 -2.37 39.20
CA THR A 404 11.21 -2.93 38.02
C THR A 404 11.74 -2.26 36.74
N PRO A 405 12.37 -2.99 35.80
CA PRO A 405 12.82 -2.40 34.55
C PRO A 405 11.62 -1.94 33.73
N THR A 406 11.65 -0.71 33.22
CA THR A 406 10.60 -0.18 32.36
C THR A 406 10.57 -0.97 31.05
N GLY A 407 9.56 -1.83 30.91
CA GLY A 407 9.38 -2.66 29.74
C GLY A 407 9.00 -1.85 28.49
N ARG A 408 8.97 -2.53 27.34
CA ARG A 408 8.28 -2.03 26.15
C ARG A 408 6.79 -1.93 26.50
N CYS A 409 6.23 -0.73 26.57
CA CYS A 409 4.79 -0.53 26.70
C CYS A 409 4.38 0.80 26.08
N VAL A 410 3.06 1.02 25.92
CA VAL A 410 2.52 2.30 25.44
C VAL A 410 2.90 3.44 26.39
N ARG A 411 3.31 4.58 25.82
CA ARG A 411 3.67 5.83 26.54
C ARG A 411 3.29 7.06 25.70
N PRO A 412 3.01 8.22 26.30
CA PRO A 412 2.85 9.48 25.56
C PRO A 412 4.08 9.79 24.68
N LEU A 413 3.85 10.45 23.55
CA LEU A 413 4.91 10.83 22.62
C LEU A 413 5.78 11.96 23.20
N SER A 414 7.05 11.65 23.44
CA SER A 414 8.11 12.63 23.64
C SER A 414 9.35 12.18 22.85
N SER A 415 10.31 13.10 22.65
CA SER A 415 11.59 12.73 22.06
C SER A 415 12.29 11.60 22.84
N ALA A 416 12.21 11.64 24.18
CA ALA A 416 12.80 10.64 25.05
C ALA A 416 12.09 9.28 24.97
N THR A 417 10.76 9.23 24.98
CA THR A 417 10.02 7.95 24.86
C THR A 417 10.20 7.32 23.50
N LEU A 418 10.28 8.12 22.43
CA LEU A 418 10.54 7.64 21.07
C LEU A 418 11.99 7.14 20.91
N TYR A 419 13.01 7.86 21.38
CA TYR A 419 14.39 7.36 21.36
C TYR A 419 14.55 6.09 22.22
N ALA A 420 13.90 6.02 23.39
CA ALA A 420 13.91 4.83 24.23
C ALA A 420 13.19 3.61 23.61
N ALA A 421 12.17 3.83 22.78
CA ALA A 421 11.54 2.77 22.00
C ALA A 421 12.47 2.28 20.87
N LEU A 422 13.02 3.21 20.07
CA LEU A 422 13.94 2.90 18.97
C LEU A 422 15.21 2.20 19.45
N MET A 423 15.83 2.65 20.55
CA MET A 423 17.02 2.01 21.14
C MET A 423 16.75 0.59 21.69
N ARG A 424 15.51 0.26 22.07
CA ARG A 424 15.13 -1.13 22.44
C ARG A 424 14.74 -1.99 21.24
N GLN A 425 14.62 -1.41 20.05
CA GLN A 425 14.12 -2.05 18.82
C GLN A 425 14.89 -1.62 17.55
N PRO A 426 16.23 -1.42 17.59
CA PRO A 426 16.96 -0.75 16.51
C PRO A 426 16.92 -1.54 15.20
N ALA A 427 16.86 -2.88 15.29
CA ALA A 427 16.77 -3.78 14.14
C ALA A 427 15.36 -4.37 13.93
N ASP A 428 14.49 -4.39 14.95
CA ASP A 428 13.15 -5.02 14.85
C ASP A 428 12.35 -4.45 13.67
N LEU A 429 12.40 -3.12 13.47
CA LEU A 429 11.71 -2.40 12.40
C LEU A 429 12.27 -2.73 11.00
N PHE A 430 13.58 -2.58 10.80
CA PHE A 430 14.22 -2.86 9.50
C PHE A 430 14.18 -4.35 9.13
N LEU A 431 14.29 -5.25 10.11
CA LEU A 431 14.23 -6.69 9.90
C LEU A 431 12.80 -7.23 9.77
N THR A 432 11.73 -6.42 9.94
CA THR A 432 10.35 -6.87 9.70
C THR A 432 10.21 -7.47 8.30
N PHE A 433 10.64 -6.77 7.26
CA PHE A 433 10.53 -7.25 5.88
C PHE A 433 11.41 -8.48 5.62
N VAL A 434 12.68 -8.44 6.03
CA VAL A 434 13.61 -9.58 5.90
C VAL A 434 13.03 -10.84 6.56
N ARG A 435 12.39 -10.68 7.72
CA ARG A 435 11.72 -11.77 8.43
C ARG A 435 10.44 -12.23 7.75
N ILE A 436 9.61 -11.33 7.24
CA ILE A 436 8.41 -11.68 6.45
C ILE A 436 8.84 -12.49 5.22
N LEU A 437 9.91 -12.08 4.53
CA LEU A 437 10.46 -12.79 3.38
C LEU A 437 11.03 -14.17 3.76
N TYR A 438 11.70 -14.30 4.91
CA TYR A 438 12.16 -15.59 5.44
C TYR A 438 11.00 -16.55 5.75
N GLU A 439 9.96 -16.08 6.44
CA GLU A 439 8.78 -16.91 6.77
C GLU A 439 7.96 -17.24 5.50
N ALA A 440 7.96 -16.35 4.49
CA ALA A 440 7.40 -16.60 3.16
C ALA A 440 8.19 -17.66 2.37
N ALA A 441 9.52 -17.58 2.34
CA ALA A 441 10.38 -18.59 1.74
C ALA A 441 10.19 -19.97 2.41
N LYS A 442 10.07 -19.98 3.75
CA LYS A 442 9.75 -21.19 4.52
C LYS A 442 8.38 -21.77 4.16
N LEU A 443 7.36 -20.94 3.94
CA LEU A 443 6.06 -21.38 3.44
C LEU A 443 6.16 -21.98 2.01
N HIS A 444 6.94 -21.33 1.15
CA HIS A 444 7.03 -21.72 -0.26
C HIS A 444 7.84 -23.00 -0.50
N PHE A 445 9.06 -23.06 0.06
CA PHE A 445 10.00 -24.17 -0.17
C PHE A 445 9.76 -25.34 0.80
N ALA A 446 9.67 -25.08 2.11
CA ALA A 446 9.55 -26.14 3.11
C ALA A 446 8.09 -26.60 3.37
N LYS A 447 7.09 -25.75 3.09
CA LYS A 447 5.66 -26.10 3.23
C LYS A 447 4.90 -26.25 1.90
N ARG A 448 5.62 -26.22 0.77
CA ARG A 448 5.13 -26.45 -0.62
C ARG A 448 3.82 -25.71 -0.96
N LEU A 449 3.73 -24.44 -0.54
CA LEU A 449 2.59 -23.59 -0.84
C LEU A 449 2.94 -22.72 -2.06
N ASP A 450 2.24 -22.94 -3.17
CA ASP A 450 2.59 -22.31 -4.45
C ASP A 450 2.10 -20.86 -4.54
N ALA A 451 2.77 -20.05 -5.36
CA ALA A 451 2.53 -18.60 -5.43
C ALA A 451 1.62 -18.23 -6.61
N PHE A 452 0.58 -17.44 -6.35
CA PHE A 452 -0.13 -16.72 -7.42
C PHE A 452 0.75 -15.59 -7.96
N GLY A 453 0.73 -15.37 -9.27
CA GLY A 453 1.20 -14.11 -9.85
C GLY A 453 0.41 -12.90 -9.33
N ARG A 454 1.01 -11.71 -9.40
CA ARG A 454 0.33 -10.46 -9.02
C ARG A 454 -0.94 -10.28 -9.88
N PRO A 455 -2.14 -10.20 -9.28
CA PRO A 455 -3.35 -9.86 -10.03
C PRO A 455 -3.44 -8.33 -10.22
N ASP A 456 -3.96 -7.88 -11.36
CA ASP A 456 -4.37 -6.47 -11.52
C ASP A 456 -5.46 -6.10 -10.48
N MET A 457 -5.42 -4.86 -9.96
CA MET A 457 -6.42 -4.38 -9.00
C MET A 457 -7.80 -4.29 -9.66
N VAL A 458 -8.85 -4.60 -8.89
CA VAL A 458 -10.25 -4.65 -9.35
C VAL A 458 -11.10 -3.85 -8.36
N GLN A 459 -11.98 -3.00 -8.87
CA GLN A 459 -12.94 -2.26 -8.06
C GLN A 459 -14.22 -3.08 -7.83
N VAL A 460 -14.86 -2.87 -6.68
CA VAL A 460 -16.11 -3.55 -6.27
C VAL A 460 -17.30 -3.15 -7.15
N SER A 461 -17.22 -2.00 -7.83
CA SER A 461 -18.22 -1.49 -8.77
C SER A 461 -18.07 -2.00 -10.20
N GLU A 462 -17.03 -2.77 -10.52
CA GLU A 462 -16.93 -3.44 -11.83
C GLU A 462 -17.99 -4.57 -11.90
N PRO A 463 -18.66 -4.77 -13.05
CA PRO A 463 -19.63 -5.86 -13.19
C PRO A 463 -18.97 -7.23 -12.99
N ALA A 464 -19.74 -8.20 -12.50
CA ALA A 464 -19.27 -9.58 -12.30
C ALA A 464 -19.07 -10.30 -13.65
N SER A 465 -17.96 -10.00 -14.33
CA SER A 465 -17.64 -10.48 -15.67
C SER A 465 -17.60 -12.00 -15.80
N ALA A 466 -17.93 -12.49 -17.01
CA ALA A 466 -18.13 -13.89 -17.33
C ALA A 466 -16.90 -14.80 -17.06
N HIS A 467 -17.11 -16.12 -17.15
CA HIS A 467 -16.03 -17.10 -16.93
C HIS A 467 -15.05 -17.17 -18.12
N ALA A 468 -15.60 -17.16 -19.34
CA ALA A 468 -14.86 -16.99 -20.58
C ALA A 468 -14.58 -15.51 -20.88
N PHE A 469 -13.57 -15.27 -21.71
CA PHE A 469 -13.23 -13.97 -22.29
C PHE A 469 -12.57 -14.21 -23.65
N ASP A 470 -13.04 -13.53 -24.68
CA ASP A 470 -12.63 -13.64 -26.09
C ASP A 470 -11.80 -12.44 -26.57
N GLY A 471 -11.74 -11.40 -25.75
CA GLY A 471 -11.04 -10.15 -26.00
C GLY A 471 -11.92 -8.91 -25.86
N GLU A 472 -13.26 -9.04 -25.87
CA GLU A 472 -14.17 -7.88 -25.93
C GLU A 472 -14.59 -7.33 -24.55
N GLY A 473 -14.56 -6.01 -24.41
CA GLY A 473 -14.86 -5.27 -23.18
C GLY A 473 -13.69 -5.22 -22.18
N LEU A 474 -14.01 -4.99 -20.90
CA LEU A 474 -13.02 -5.02 -19.81
C LEU A 474 -12.80 -6.48 -19.36
N PRO A 475 -11.58 -7.03 -19.41
CA PRO A 475 -11.32 -8.45 -19.12
C PRO A 475 -11.78 -8.89 -17.72
N PRO A 476 -12.33 -10.10 -17.53
CA PRO A 476 -12.53 -10.68 -16.20
C PRO A 476 -11.17 -10.98 -15.55
N ALA A 477 -10.90 -10.37 -14.40
CA ALA A 477 -9.64 -10.61 -13.69
C ALA A 477 -9.50 -12.08 -13.23
N LEU A 478 -8.40 -12.71 -13.64
CA LEU A 478 -8.09 -14.14 -13.44
C LEU A 478 -8.36 -14.65 -12.01
N ASN A 479 -7.97 -13.86 -11.01
CA ASN A 479 -8.17 -14.17 -9.59
C ASN A 479 -9.32 -13.29 -9.05
N ARG A 480 -10.58 -13.75 -9.17
CA ARG A 480 -11.76 -12.96 -8.76
C ARG A 480 -11.77 -12.67 -7.25
N ILE A 481 -12.19 -11.46 -6.90
CA ILE A 481 -12.49 -11.01 -5.53
C ILE A 481 -13.77 -11.66 -5.01
N GLN A 482 -13.99 -11.73 -3.69
CA GLN A 482 -15.17 -12.38 -3.13
C GLN A 482 -16.52 -11.80 -3.63
N PRO A 483 -16.72 -10.46 -3.70
CA PRO A 483 -17.95 -9.89 -4.26
C PRO A 483 -18.30 -10.39 -5.67
N HIS A 484 -17.29 -10.64 -6.51
CA HIS A 484 -17.46 -11.15 -7.89
C HIS A 484 -17.54 -12.69 -7.97
N ARG A 485 -17.62 -13.36 -6.80
CA ARG A 485 -17.93 -14.80 -6.69
C ARG A 485 -19.34 -15.02 -6.12
N SER A 486 -19.73 -14.23 -5.11
CA SER A 486 -21.01 -14.37 -4.40
C SER A 486 -22.20 -13.66 -5.04
N GLY A 487 -22.02 -12.94 -6.16
CA GLY A 487 -23.13 -12.29 -6.85
C GLY A 487 -23.59 -10.96 -6.23
N ALA A 488 -22.66 -10.20 -5.65
CA ALA A 488 -22.88 -8.86 -5.09
C ALA A 488 -23.72 -8.73 -3.80
N GLU A 489 -24.04 -9.83 -3.10
CA GLU A 489 -24.51 -9.74 -1.70
C GLU A 489 -23.32 -9.51 -0.73
N GLY A 490 -23.39 -8.45 0.08
CA GLY A 490 -22.43 -8.17 1.16
C GLY A 490 -21.19 -7.34 0.81
N ALA A 491 -21.27 -6.48 -0.21
CA ALA A 491 -20.21 -5.53 -0.54
C ALA A 491 -20.73 -4.07 -0.48
N HIS A 492 -20.22 -3.27 0.45
CA HIS A 492 -20.59 -1.86 0.55
C HIS A 492 -19.99 -1.08 -0.64
N SER A 493 -20.76 -0.18 -1.28
CA SER A 493 -20.24 0.71 -2.32
C SER A 493 -19.18 1.69 -1.79
N GLY A 494 -19.07 1.80 -0.46
CA GLY A 494 -18.03 2.52 0.27
C GLY A 494 -16.70 1.79 0.44
N ASP A 495 -16.47 0.63 -0.19
CA ASP A 495 -15.17 -0.08 -0.19
C ASP A 495 -14.50 -0.03 -1.59
N GLY A 496 -13.18 0.12 -1.66
CA GLY A 496 -12.48 0.14 -2.95
C GLY A 496 -11.00 0.51 -2.94
N GLY A 497 -10.33 0.25 -4.07
CA GLY A 497 -8.92 0.53 -4.31
C GLY A 497 -8.66 2.03 -4.50
N LEU A 498 -7.72 2.58 -3.73
CA LEU A 498 -7.41 4.01 -3.70
C LEU A 498 -6.29 4.41 -4.66
N VAL A 499 -5.24 3.58 -4.74
CA VAL A 499 -4.00 3.89 -5.46
C VAL A 499 -3.55 2.65 -6.22
N TYR A 500 -3.46 2.79 -7.54
CA TYR A 500 -2.79 1.86 -8.43
C TYR A 500 -1.27 2.14 -8.43
N PRO A 501 -0.40 1.16 -8.73
CA PRO A 501 1.04 1.39 -8.67
C PRO A 501 1.55 2.27 -9.82
N GLU A 502 2.49 3.15 -9.48
CA GLU A 502 3.13 4.07 -10.42
C GLU A 502 3.85 3.31 -11.55
N PRO A 503 3.79 3.80 -12.81
CA PRO A 503 4.40 3.11 -13.95
C PRO A 503 5.92 3.04 -13.84
N GLY A 504 6.48 1.87 -14.10
CA GLY A 504 7.90 1.69 -14.31
C GLY A 504 8.40 2.44 -15.54
N TRP A 505 9.69 2.79 -15.57
CA TRP A 505 10.30 3.51 -16.71
C TRP A 505 10.03 2.85 -18.07
N ALA A 506 10.07 1.51 -18.14
CA ALA A 506 9.80 0.76 -19.36
C ALA A 506 8.32 0.86 -19.81
N GLU A 507 7.38 1.00 -18.87
CA GLU A 507 5.95 1.16 -19.12
C GLU A 507 5.62 2.57 -19.64
N VAL A 508 6.30 3.60 -19.10
CA VAL A 508 6.24 4.98 -19.64
C VAL A 508 6.77 5.01 -21.08
N VAL A 509 7.93 4.38 -21.34
CA VAL A 509 8.49 4.27 -22.70
C VAL A 509 7.57 3.47 -23.63
N ALA A 510 6.89 2.44 -23.14
CA ALA A 510 5.90 1.70 -23.91
C ALA A 510 4.67 2.58 -24.26
N LYS A 511 4.17 3.40 -23.32
CA LYS A 511 3.08 4.35 -23.58
C LYS A 511 3.48 5.44 -24.58
N GLU A 512 4.70 6.00 -24.46
CA GLU A 512 5.27 6.91 -25.46
C GLU A 512 5.31 6.27 -26.87
N TYR A 513 5.80 5.03 -26.95
CA TYR A 513 5.93 4.29 -28.20
C TYR A 513 4.58 3.95 -28.84
N VAL A 514 3.65 3.37 -28.07
CA VAL A 514 2.32 3.00 -28.58
C VAL A 514 1.53 4.23 -29.01
N LYS A 515 1.62 5.36 -28.28
CA LYS A 515 1.03 6.63 -28.73
C LYS A 515 1.55 7.04 -30.12
N ALA A 516 2.85 6.96 -30.37
CA ALA A 516 3.45 7.32 -31.65
C ALA A 516 3.08 6.34 -32.79
N VAL A 517 2.94 5.05 -32.49
CA VAL A 517 2.50 4.02 -33.45
C VAL A 517 1.02 4.19 -33.82
N LEU A 518 0.15 4.40 -32.83
CA LEU A 518 -1.28 4.64 -33.04
C LEU A 518 -1.53 5.95 -33.81
N GLN A 519 -0.83 7.03 -33.47
CA GLN A 519 -0.91 8.30 -34.19
C GLN A 519 -0.58 8.13 -35.67
N ARG A 520 0.58 7.53 -35.99
CA ARG A 520 0.97 7.25 -37.38
C ARG A 520 -0.10 6.44 -38.12
N ARG A 521 -0.68 5.42 -37.48
CA ARG A 521 -1.71 4.59 -38.11
C ARG A 521 -3.02 5.35 -38.37
N VAL A 522 -3.42 6.24 -37.47
CA VAL A 522 -4.56 7.16 -37.72
C VAL A 522 -4.26 8.11 -38.88
N ASP A 523 -3.03 8.61 -39.00
CA ASP A 523 -2.63 9.50 -40.10
C ASP A 523 -2.52 8.77 -41.45
N GLU A 524 -2.06 7.52 -41.47
CA GLU A 524 -2.10 6.62 -42.63
C GLU A 524 -3.54 6.37 -43.11
N LEU A 525 -4.43 5.98 -42.18
CA LEU A 525 -5.83 5.66 -42.49
C LEU A 525 -6.61 6.92 -42.94
N ARG A 526 -6.33 8.08 -42.34
CA ARG A 526 -6.79 9.40 -42.81
C ARG A 526 -6.36 9.66 -44.26
N GLY A 527 -5.12 9.31 -44.62
CA GLY A 527 -4.61 9.38 -46.00
C GLY A 527 -5.32 8.43 -46.98
N MET A 528 -5.92 7.34 -46.48
CA MET A 528 -6.77 6.41 -47.24
C MET A 528 -8.26 6.82 -47.24
N GLY A 529 -8.62 7.91 -46.57
CA GLY A 529 -9.99 8.42 -46.45
C GLY A 529 -10.80 7.87 -45.27
N GLU A 530 -10.25 6.95 -44.47
CA GLU A 530 -10.93 6.44 -43.27
C GLU A 530 -10.72 7.37 -42.06
N ARG A 531 -11.81 7.83 -41.44
CA ARG A 531 -11.77 8.55 -40.16
C ARG A 531 -11.84 7.57 -38.99
N TRP A 532 -10.77 7.54 -38.19
CA TRP A 532 -10.63 6.70 -37.00
C TRP A 532 -10.37 7.53 -35.74
N THR A 533 -10.97 7.11 -34.62
CA THR A 533 -10.69 7.63 -33.29
C THR A 533 -10.32 6.46 -32.37
N VAL A 534 -9.12 6.52 -31.76
CA VAL A 534 -8.61 5.46 -30.88
C VAL A 534 -8.49 5.98 -29.45
N HIS A 535 -9.06 5.24 -28.51
CA HIS A 535 -8.97 5.51 -27.08
C HIS A 535 -8.31 4.34 -26.35
N VAL A 536 -7.52 4.64 -25.33
CA VAL A 536 -7.10 3.68 -24.31
C VAL A 536 -7.69 4.15 -22.99
N GLU A 537 -8.61 3.37 -22.43
CA GLU A 537 -9.38 3.69 -21.23
C GLU A 537 -8.87 2.82 -20.06
N SER A 538 -8.32 3.47 -19.02
CA SER A 538 -7.79 2.82 -17.82
C SER A 538 -8.84 2.75 -16.71
N THR A 539 -8.82 1.69 -15.89
CA THR A 539 -9.59 1.66 -14.63
C THR A 539 -8.98 2.52 -13.51
N ASP A 540 -7.75 3.02 -13.68
CA ASP A 540 -7.12 3.92 -12.73
C ASP A 540 -7.54 5.39 -12.97
N PRO A 541 -8.27 6.04 -12.03
CA PRO A 541 -8.67 7.44 -12.16
C PRO A 541 -7.50 8.44 -12.03
N ALA A 542 -6.27 7.98 -11.79
CA ALA A 542 -5.05 8.78 -11.93
C ALA A 542 -4.40 8.68 -13.32
N GLU A 543 -4.86 7.76 -14.19
CA GLU A 543 -4.26 7.49 -15.50
C GLU A 543 -5.16 8.04 -16.62
N PRO A 544 -4.81 9.17 -17.28
CA PRO A 544 -5.69 9.84 -18.25
C PRO A 544 -5.74 9.15 -19.62
N GLY A 545 -5.36 7.87 -19.71
CA GLY A 545 -5.48 7.06 -20.92
C GLY A 545 -4.64 7.54 -22.09
N LEU A 546 -5.12 7.24 -23.29
CA LEU A 546 -4.74 7.92 -24.54
C LEU A 546 -6.02 8.24 -25.32
N SER A 547 -6.03 9.39 -25.98
CA SER A 547 -7.01 9.75 -27.02
C SER A 547 -6.26 10.21 -28.27
N ILE A 548 -6.60 9.63 -29.42
CA ILE A 548 -5.90 9.82 -30.70
C ILE A 548 -6.91 9.87 -31.84
N GLY A 549 -6.76 10.83 -32.75
CA GLY A 549 -7.71 11.10 -33.83
C GLY A 549 -8.63 12.29 -33.53
N GLU A 550 -9.54 12.58 -34.45
CA GLU A 550 -10.50 13.67 -34.33
C GLU A 550 -11.85 13.18 -33.81
N HIS A 551 -12.49 13.99 -32.97
CA HIS A 551 -13.89 13.80 -32.59
C HIS A 551 -14.79 14.39 -33.68
N GLY A 552 -15.41 13.53 -34.47
CA GLY A 552 -16.38 13.91 -35.50
C GLY A 552 -17.32 12.77 -35.82
N GLU A 553 -18.59 13.10 -36.09
CA GLU A 553 -19.64 12.11 -36.34
C GLU A 553 -19.34 11.27 -37.59
N GLY A 554 -19.64 9.97 -37.52
CA GLY A 554 -19.39 8.99 -38.58
C GLY A 554 -17.96 8.42 -38.67
N GLY A 555 -17.08 8.66 -37.69
CA GLY A 555 -15.78 7.97 -37.58
C GLY A 555 -15.88 6.57 -36.97
N ARG A 556 -14.95 5.67 -37.31
CA ARG A 556 -14.81 4.34 -36.67
C ARG A 556 -14.09 4.50 -35.32
N LYS A 557 -14.71 4.06 -34.21
CA LYS A 557 -14.11 4.11 -32.87
C LYS A 557 -13.49 2.76 -32.50
N LEU A 558 -12.25 2.78 -32.00
CA LEU A 558 -11.62 1.66 -31.30
C LEU A 558 -11.31 2.09 -29.86
N VAL A 559 -11.75 1.32 -28.88
CA VAL A 559 -11.36 1.49 -27.47
C VAL A 559 -10.55 0.28 -27.03
N LEU A 560 -9.46 0.52 -26.30
CA LEU A 560 -8.70 -0.50 -25.59
C LEU A 560 -8.91 -0.28 -24.09
N HIS A 561 -9.61 -1.21 -23.42
CA HIS A 561 -9.85 -1.14 -21.98
C HIS A 561 -8.72 -1.83 -21.22
N THR A 562 -8.17 -1.22 -20.16
CA THR A 562 -7.04 -1.80 -19.41
C THR A 562 -7.10 -1.53 -17.91
N ARG A 563 -6.43 -2.38 -17.12
CA ARG A 563 -6.24 -2.18 -15.66
C ARG A 563 -4.81 -1.80 -15.25
N SER A 564 -3.87 -1.84 -16.19
CA SER A 564 -2.45 -1.58 -15.95
C SER A 564 -1.74 -1.20 -17.25
N TYR A 565 -0.46 -0.86 -17.18
CA TYR A 565 0.31 -0.50 -18.38
C TYR A 565 0.61 -1.70 -19.31
N GLY A 566 0.10 -2.90 -18.98
CA GLY A 566 0.24 -4.12 -19.77
C GLY A 566 -0.17 -3.96 -21.23
N VAL A 567 -1.24 -3.20 -21.54
CA VAL A 567 -1.65 -2.92 -22.94
C VAL A 567 -0.52 -2.28 -23.76
N TYR A 568 0.20 -1.33 -23.18
CA TYR A 568 1.28 -0.63 -23.87
C TYR A 568 2.50 -1.54 -24.04
N VAL A 569 2.84 -2.33 -23.00
CA VAL A 569 3.96 -3.28 -23.03
C VAL A 569 3.70 -4.42 -24.02
N ASP A 570 2.49 -4.97 -24.04
CA ASP A 570 2.09 -6.06 -24.95
C ASP A 570 2.13 -5.59 -26.42
N LEU A 571 1.54 -4.43 -26.73
CA LEU A 571 1.58 -3.84 -28.09
C LEU A 571 2.98 -3.37 -28.51
N MET A 572 3.88 -3.05 -27.57
CA MET A 572 5.29 -2.77 -27.87
C MET A 572 6.09 -4.05 -28.12
N THR A 573 5.78 -5.15 -27.44
CA THR A 573 6.61 -6.37 -27.38
C THR A 573 6.19 -7.43 -28.38
N TYR A 574 4.89 -7.64 -28.58
CA TYR A 574 4.35 -8.67 -29.46
C TYR A 574 3.99 -8.10 -30.83
N THR A 575 4.36 -8.81 -31.90
CA THR A 575 4.18 -8.37 -33.28
C THR A 575 3.99 -9.61 -34.15
N PRO A 576 2.93 -9.70 -34.99
CA PRO A 576 1.91 -8.67 -35.27
C PRO A 576 0.96 -8.40 -34.08
N PRO A 577 0.18 -7.29 -34.08
CA PRO A 577 -0.69 -6.91 -32.96
C PRO A 577 -1.73 -7.98 -32.55
N ARG A 578 -2.12 -8.86 -33.49
CA ARG A 578 -3.00 -10.01 -33.23
C ARG A 578 -2.38 -11.07 -32.30
N LEU A 579 -1.05 -11.14 -32.22
CA LEU A 579 -0.33 -11.91 -31.19
C LEU A 579 -0.40 -11.22 -29.82
N ALA A 580 -0.33 -9.89 -29.77
CA ALA A 580 -0.52 -9.13 -28.53
C ALA A 580 -1.93 -9.33 -27.96
N LEU A 581 -2.95 -9.34 -28.84
CA LEU A 581 -4.33 -9.65 -28.49
C LEU A 581 -4.46 -11.06 -27.88
N LEU A 582 -3.92 -12.10 -28.54
CA LEU A 582 -3.98 -13.47 -28.01
C LEU A 582 -3.28 -13.61 -26.65
N LEU A 583 -2.04 -13.15 -26.52
CA LEU A 583 -1.22 -13.37 -25.32
C LEU A 583 -1.57 -12.42 -24.17
N GLY A 584 -1.80 -11.15 -24.47
CA GLY A 584 -2.03 -10.08 -23.48
C GLY A 584 -3.48 -9.91 -23.07
N SER A 585 -4.38 -9.90 -24.04
CA SER A 585 -5.83 -9.77 -23.81
C SER A 585 -6.46 -11.13 -23.47
N VAL A 586 -6.54 -12.07 -24.42
CA VAL A 586 -7.31 -13.32 -24.22
C VAL A 586 -6.75 -14.19 -23.10
N VAL A 587 -5.48 -14.60 -23.21
CA VAL A 587 -4.84 -15.52 -22.24
C VAL A 587 -4.54 -14.84 -20.91
N SER A 588 -3.94 -13.65 -20.94
CA SER A 588 -3.44 -13.00 -19.71
C SER A 588 -4.42 -12.03 -19.06
N ARG A 589 -5.50 -11.65 -19.76
CA ARG A 589 -6.60 -10.80 -19.25
C ARG A 589 -6.15 -9.43 -18.70
N ARG A 590 -5.06 -8.88 -19.26
CA ARG A 590 -4.48 -7.56 -18.88
C ARG A 590 -5.26 -6.38 -19.47
N TRP A 591 -5.81 -6.56 -20.67
CA TRP A 591 -6.57 -5.56 -21.42
C TRP A 591 -7.60 -6.22 -22.33
N GLY A 592 -8.45 -5.43 -22.98
CA GLY A 592 -9.47 -5.86 -23.94
C GLY A 592 -9.82 -4.77 -24.95
N VAL A 593 -10.73 -5.05 -25.87
CA VAL A 593 -11.08 -4.18 -27.02
C VAL A 593 -12.59 -3.89 -27.06
N SER A 594 -13.01 -2.77 -27.65
CA SER A 594 -14.44 -2.49 -27.88
C SER A 594 -15.10 -3.38 -28.93
N SER A 595 -14.31 -3.94 -29.85
CA SER A 595 -14.73 -4.92 -30.85
C SER A 595 -13.50 -5.53 -31.51
N LEU A 596 -13.52 -6.85 -31.76
CA LEU A 596 -12.49 -7.58 -32.49
C LEU A 596 -12.41 -7.11 -33.95
N ASP A 597 -13.55 -6.92 -34.62
CA ASP A 597 -13.60 -6.42 -36.01
C ASP A 597 -13.00 -5.01 -36.14
N ALA A 598 -13.22 -4.15 -35.13
CA ALA A 598 -12.60 -2.83 -35.10
C ALA A 598 -11.08 -2.89 -34.87
N PHE A 599 -10.61 -3.80 -34.02
CA PHE A 599 -9.19 -4.03 -33.79
C PHE A 599 -8.49 -4.58 -35.05
N ASP A 600 -9.05 -5.63 -35.66
CA ASP A 600 -8.51 -6.26 -36.87
C ASP A 600 -8.52 -5.32 -38.08
N ALA A 601 -9.56 -4.52 -38.27
CA ALA A 601 -9.59 -3.53 -39.34
C ALA A 601 -8.51 -2.45 -39.16
N PHE A 602 -8.31 -1.95 -37.94
CA PHE A 602 -7.29 -0.94 -37.63
C PHE A 602 -5.86 -1.50 -37.80
N PHE A 603 -5.59 -2.68 -37.24
CA PHE A 603 -4.28 -3.35 -37.26
C PHE A 603 -4.05 -4.29 -38.46
N SER A 604 -4.90 -4.19 -39.48
CA SER A 604 -4.86 -4.99 -40.72
C SER A 604 -3.49 -5.05 -41.42
N ASN A 605 -2.70 -3.98 -41.34
CA ASN A 605 -1.30 -3.97 -41.77
C ASN A 605 -0.35 -4.03 -40.56
N PRO A 606 0.74 -4.83 -40.59
CA PRO A 606 1.70 -4.90 -39.50
C PRO A 606 2.49 -3.58 -39.36
N LEU A 607 2.19 -2.83 -38.30
CA LEU A 607 2.75 -1.48 -38.06
C LEU A 607 4.26 -1.46 -37.78
N THR A 608 4.84 -2.62 -37.44
CA THR A 608 6.28 -2.81 -37.22
C THR A 608 6.70 -4.24 -37.58
N ALA A 609 8.01 -4.44 -37.79
CA ALA A 609 8.58 -5.75 -38.08
C ALA A 609 8.99 -6.52 -36.81
N ASN A 610 8.63 -7.80 -36.76
CA ASN A 610 9.08 -8.72 -35.72
C ASN A 610 10.55 -9.11 -35.92
N THR A 611 11.46 -8.22 -35.54
CA THR A 611 12.91 -8.40 -35.69
C THR A 611 13.64 -8.18 -34.36
N GLY A 612 14.90 -8.62 -34.29
CA GLY A 612 15.80 -8.32 -33.17
C GLY A 612 15.30 -8.87 -31.83
N ILE A 613 14.89 -7.98 -30.93
CA ILE A 613 14.53 -8.35 -29.55
C ILE A 613 13.14 -8.99 -29.48
N ARG A 614 12.16 -8.53 -30.28
CA ARG A 614 10.80 -9.12 -30.32
C ARG A 614 10.86 -10.57 -30.77
N GLN A 615 11.62 -10.84 -31.84
CA GLN A 615 11.84 -12.20 -32.33
C GLN A 615 12.45 -13.10 -31.25
N ARG A 616 13.49 -12.63 -30.53
CA ARG A 616 14.09 -13.38 -29.42
C ARG A 616 13.12 -13.62 -28.26
N HIS A 617 12.24 -12.68 -27.96
CA HIS A 617 11.19 -12.85 -26.95
C HIS A 617 10.15 -13.90 -27.37
N PHE A 618 9.72 -13.87 -28.63
CA PHE A 618 8.85 -14.90 -29.19
C PHE A 618 9.53 -16.28 -29.20
N GLU A 619 10.78 -16.38 -29.62
CA GLU A 619 11.57 -17.62 -29.60
C GLU A 619 11.81 -18.15 -28.17
N HIS A 620 11.87 -17.27 -27.16
CA HIS A 620 11.92 -17.67 -25.75
C HIS A 620 10.60 -18.27 -25.26
N LEU A 621 9.45 -17.69 -25.63
CA LEU A 621 8.14 -18.28 -25.33
C LEU A 621 7.91 -19.59 -26.09
N LEU A 622 8.35 -19.66 -27.35
CA LEU A 622 8.24 -20.87 -28.18
C LEU A 622 9.11 -22.02 -27.64
N SER A 623 10.32 -21.73 -27.16
CA SER A 623 11.16 -22.69 -26.42
C SER A 623 10.72 -22.92 -24.96
N SER A 624 9.52 -22.45 -24.59
CA SER A 624 8.91 -22.68 -23.29
C SER A 624 7.62 -23.50 -23.34
N ALA A 625 6.98 -23.64 -24.50
CA ALA A 625 5.81 -24.49 -24.71
C ALA A 625 6.20 -25.95 -25.00
N SER A 626 5.27 -26.89 -24.77
CA SER A 626 5.45 -28.32 -25.09
C SER A 626 5.24 -28.68 -26.57
N LEU A 627 4.55 -27.83 -27.34
CA LEU A 627 4.20 -28.06 -28.75
C LEU A 627 5.40 -27.85 -29.69
N ASP A 628 5.51 -28.70 -30.71
CA ASP A 628 6.49 -28.57 -31.79
C ASP A 628 6.40 -27.21 -32.50
N ARG A 629 7.55 -26.69 -32.91
CA ARG A 629 7.67 -25.38 -33.59
C ARG A 629 6.78 -25.27 -34.83
N THR A 630 6.63 -26.34 -35.61
CA THR A 630 5.76 -26.37 -36.81
C THR A 630 4.28 -26.25 -36.41
N GLN A 631 3.80 -27.15 -35.56
CA GLN A 631 2.43 -27.18 -35.04
C GLN A 631 2.03 -25.83 -34.40
N ALA A 632 2.92 -25.26 -33.59
CA ALA A 632 2.72 -23.95 -32.98
C ALA A 632 2.57 -22.83 -34.04
N THR A 633 3.39 -22.82 -35.09
CA THR A 633 3.24 -21.83 -36.19
C THR A 633 2.02 -22.07 -37.07
N GLU A 634 1.54 -23.31 -37.19
CA GLU A 634 0.32 -23.64 -37.94
C GLU A 634 -0.93 -23.19 -37.19
N LEU A 635 -1.01 -23.44 -35.87
CA LEU A 635 -2.08 -22.92 -35.01
C LEU A 635 -2.10 -21.38 -34.98
N LEU A 636 -0.94 -20.73 -34.87
CA LEU A 636 -0.86 -19.26 -34.95
C LEU A 636 -1.33 -18.74 -36.32
N ARG A 637 -0.93 -19.38 -37.42
CA ARG A 637 -1.41 -19.01 -38.76
C ARG A 637 -2.92 -19.21 -38.91
N ALA A 638 -3.49 -20.29 -38.36
CA ALA A 638 -4.93 -20.54 -38.33
C ALA A 638 -5.68 -19.48 -37.51
N TYR A 639 -5.07 -18.92 -36.46
CA TYR A 639 -5.61 -17.77 -35.72
C TYR A 639 -5.45 -16.44 -36.48
N GLY A 640 -4.75 -16.38 -37.60
CA GLY A 640 -4.46 -15.15 -38.37
C GLY A 640 -3.16 -14.43 -37.94
N VAL A 641 -2.28 -15.08 -37.18
CA VAL A 641 -0.96 -14.56 -36.80
C VAL A 641 0.09 -15.09 -37.78
N ASP A 642 0.43 -14.30 -38.80
CA ASP A 642 1.61 -14.56 -39.64
C ASP A 642 2.85 -13.89 -39.05
N MET A 643 3.92 -14.68 -38.91
CA MET A 643 5.20 -14.26 -38.36
C MET A 643 6.25 -14.00 -39.45
N SER A 644 5.92 -14.17 -40.74
CA SER A 644 6.89 -14.18 -41.85
C SER A 644 6.90 -12.93 -42.73
N SER A 645 5.85 -12.10 -42.71
CA SER A 645 5.56 -11.10 -43.77
C SER A 645 6.08 -9.68 -43.58
N ALA A 646 6.77 -9.34 -42.48
CA ALA A 646 7.06 -7.95 -42.12
C ALA A 646 8.42 -7.41 -42.63
N SER A 647 8.52 -7.10 -43.93
CA SER A 647 9.70 -6.45 -44.53
C SER A 647 9.73 -4.93 -44.30
N GLY A 648 10.10 -4.48 -43.09
CA GLY A 648 10.16 -3.04 -42.77
C GLY A 648 11.18 -2.67 -41.68
N THR A 649 12.28 -2.02 -42.06
CA THR A 649 13.32 -1.51 -41.15
C THR A 649 12.92 -0.18 -40.50
N VAL A 650 11.93 -0.24 -39.60
CA VAL A 650 11.60 0.90 -38.72
C VAL A 650 12.78 1.14 -37.76
N VAL A 651 13.43 2.32 -37.85
CA VAL A 651 14.57 2.66 -37.00
C VAL A 651 14.09 2.96 -35.57
N GLU A 652 14.39 2.07 -34.64
CA GLU A 652 13.91 2.18 -33.26
C GLU A 652 14.79 3.07 -32.37
N SER A 653 14.12 3.94 -31.61
CA SER A 653 14.73 4.75 -30.55
C SER A 653 15.50 3.87 -29.55
N CYS A 654 16.63 4.38 -29.07
CA CYS A 654 17.47 3.69 -28.09
C CYS A 654 16.68 3.35 -26.79
N LYS A 655 15.78 4.25 -26.36
CA LYS A 655 14.85 4.02 -25.23
C LYS A 655 14.05 2.71 -25.41
N VAL A 656 13.43 2.54 -26.59
CA VAL A 656 12.54 1.42 -26.90
C VAL A 656 13.32 0.11 -26.97
N ARG A 657 14.48 0.12 -27.64
CA ARG A 657 15.37 -1.05 -27.70
C ARG A 657 15.89 -1.45 -26.31
N LEU A 658 16.20 -0.48 -25.44
CA LEU A 658 16.59 -0.75 -24.06
C LEU A 658 15.41 -1.31 -23.24
N ALA A 659 14.21 -0.73 -23.34
CA ALA A 659 13.01 -1.21 -22.64
C ALA A 659 12.65 -2.65 -23.03
N LEU A 660 12.63 -2.96 -24.33
CA LEU A 660 12.45 -4.31 -24.86
C LEU A 660 13.54 -5.28 -24.37
N TRP A 661 14.81 -4.84 -24.34
CA TRP A 661 15.91 -5.66 -23.86
C TRP A 661 15.78 -5.95 -22.36
N THR A 662 15.41 -4.95 -21.53
CA THR A 662 15.18 -5.16 -20.10
C THR A 662 13.99 -6.07 -19.84
N GLY A 663 12.91 -5.98 -20.62
CA GLY A 663 11.76 -6.90 -20.52
C GLY A 663 12.14 -8.34 -20.88
N TYR A 664 12.87 -8.53 -21.99
CA TYR A 664 13.38 -9.85 -22.39
C TYR A 664 14.34 -10.45 -21.36
N VAL A 665 15.29 -9.65 -20.84
CA VAL A 665 16.21 -10.11 -19.80
C VAL A 665 15.46 -10.43 -18.50
N ALA A 666 14.44 -9.65 -18.12
CA ALA A 666 13.61 -9.93 -16.97
C ALA A 666 12.85 -11.26 -17.11
N ALA A 667 12.19 -11.53 -18.24
CA ALA A 667 11.46 -12.78 -18.48
C ALA A 667 12.39 -14.01 -18.47
N VAL A 668 13.55 -13.93 -19.13
CA VAL A 668 14.55 -15.01 -19.14
C VAL A 668 15.18 -15.21 -17.76
N ALA A 669 15.45 -14.12 -17.03
CA ALA A 669 15.97 -14.19 -15.66
C ALA A 669 14.93 -14.78 -14.71
N GLU A 670 13.66 -14.40 -14.80
CA GLU A 670 12.57 -14.95 -13.99
C GLU A 670 12.48 -16.46 -14.16
N LYS A 671 12.32 -16.96 -15.40
CA LYS A 671 12.24 -18.42 -15.66
C LYS A 671 13.47 -19.15 -15.11
N ARG A 672 14.68 -18.60 -15.28
CA ARG A 672 15.94 -19.20 -14.79
C ARG A 672 16.08 -19.15 -13.26
N VAL A 673 15.72 -18.04 -12.63
CA VAL A 673 15.81 -17.86 -11.17
C VAL A 673 14.75 -18.70 -10.46
N PHE A 674 13.52 -18.76 -10.98
CA PHE A 674 12.50 -19.66 -10.45
C PHE A 674 12.92 -21.13 -10.56
N ALA A 675 13.42 -21.57 -11.72
CA ALA A 675 13.94 -22.92 -11.90
C ALA A 675 15.12 -23.23 -10.95
N TRP A 676 16.08 -22.30 -10.81
CA TRP A 676 17.26 -22.48 -9.95
C TRP A 676 16.92 -22.51 -8.45
N LEU A 677 15.96 -21.68 -8.00
CA LEU A 677 15.48 -21.67 -6.62
C LEU A 677 14.51 -22.83 -6.32
N GLY A 678 14.00 -23.54 -7.33
CA GLY A 678 12.89 -24.49 -7.18
C GLY A 678 11.56 -23.81 -6.82
N ALA A 679 11.42 -22.53 -7.18
CA ALA A 679 10.23 -21.73 -6.93
C ALA A 679 9.12 -22.03 -7.95
N ARG A 680 7.86 -21.94 -7.53
CA ARG A 680 6.69 -22.44 -8.28
C ARG A 680 5.54 -21.45 -8.26
N TYR A 681 5.04 -21.14 -9.45
CA TYR A 681 3.73 -20.52 -9.62
C TYR A 681 2.61 -21.55 -9.40
N VAL A 682 1.39 -21.06 -9.18
CA VAL A 682 0.17 -21.88 -9.33
C VAL A 682 0.06 -22.32 -10.79
N ALA A 683 -0.18 -23.61 -11.01
CA ALA A 683 -0.27 -24.19 -12.35
C ALA A 683 -1.31 -23.46 -13.22
N GLY A 684 -0.91 -23.10 -14.45
CA GLY A 684 -1.71 -22.29 -15.37
C GLY A 684 -1.47 -20.78 -15.23
N THR A 685 -0.71 -20.31 -14.23
CA THR A 685 -0.37 -18.89 -14.04
C THR A 685 1.08 -18.55 -14.41
N GLU A 686 1.89 -19.53 -14.82
CA GLU A 686 3.29 -19.35 -15.23
C GLU A 686 3.42 -18.30 -16.36
N PRO A 687 4.26 -17.25 -16.20
CA PRO A 687 4.44 -16.21 -17.21
C PRO A 687 5.02 -16.75 -18.53
N TRP A 688 6.00 -17.66 -18.45
CA TRP A 688 6.66 -18.25 -19.63
C TRP A 688 5.79 -19.25 -20.40
N LEU A 689 4.63 -19.66 -19.87
CA LEU A 689 3.65 -20.53 -20.55
C LEU A 689 2.46 -19.76 -21.16
N GLN A 690 2.52 -18.42 -21.24
CA GLN A 690 1.48 -17.61 -21.91
C GLN A 690 1.23 -18.05 -23.36
N LEU A 691 2.27 -18.43 -24.11
CA LEU A 691 2.12 -18.90 -25.49
C LEU A 691 1.47 -20.29 -25.57
N GLU A 692 1.79 -21.19 -24.66
CA GLU A 692 1.21 -22.54 -24.61
C GLU A 692 -0.30 -22.48 -24.38
N ARG A 693 -0.75 -21.70 -23.38
CA ARG A 693 -2.18 -21.43 -23.15
C ARG A 693 -2.87 -20.75 -24.33
N GLY A 694 -2.15 -19.90 -25.08
CA GLY A 694 -2.67 -19.29 -26.32
C GLY A 694 -2.89 -20.31 -27.44
N LEU A 695 -1.96 -21.25 -27.62
CA LEU A 695 -2.08 -22.35 -28.59
C LEU A 695 -3.21 -23.32 -28.19
N GLU A 696 -3.35 -23.60 -26.90
CA GLU A 696 -4.44 -24.40 -26.33
C GLU A 696 -5.80 -23.72 -26.55
N HIS A 697 -5.97 -22.44 -26.23
CA HIS A 697 -7.19 -21.68 -26.49
C HIS A 697 -7.58 -21.69 -27.99
N VAL A 698 -6.61 -21.51 -28.90
CA VAL A 698 -6.86 -21.60 -30.35
C VAL A 698 -7.34 -23.00 -30.76
N ARG A 699 -6.78 -24.07 -30.17
CA ARG A 699 -7.20 -25.45 -30.40
C ARG A 699 -8.62 -25.73 -29.86
N MET A 700 -8.95 -25.25 -28.66
CA MET A 700 -10.28 -25.38 -28.06
C MET A 700 -11.35 -24.62 -28.86
N ARG A 701 -11.02 -23.39 -29.31
CA ARG A 701 -11.88 -22.60 -30.22
C ARG A 701 -12.13 -23.30 -31.57
N GLY A 702 -11.18 -24.13 -32.04
CA GLY A 702 -11.32 -24.97 -33.23
C GLY A 702 -12.13 -26.26 -33.03
N SER A 703 -12.29 -26.75 -31.79
CA SER A 703 -13.08 -27.96 -31.47
C SER A 703 -14.46 -27.66 -30.87
N GLY A 704 -14.70 -26.43 -30.39
CA GLY A 704 -15.97 -26.01 -29.80
C GLY A 704 -16.12 -26.34 -28.30
N GLU A 705 -15.07 -26.87 -27.68
CA GLU A 705 -15.03 -27.17 -26.24
C GLU A 705 -14.86 -25.89 -25.40
N LYS A 706 -15.50 -25.84 -24.23
CA LYS A 706 -15.46 -24.67 -23.33
C LYS A 706 -14.27 -24.75 -22.37
N GLU A 707 -13.56 -23.63 -22.24
CA GLU A 707 -12.35 -23.49 -21.43
C GLU A 707 -12.69 -23.32 -19.93
N GLU A 708 -12.70 -24.41 -19.16
CA GLU A 708 -12.77 -24.35 -17.69
C GLU A 708 -11.38 -24.07 -17.07
N VAL A 709 -10.94 -22.80 -17.09
CA VAL A 709 -9.75 -22.36 -16.33
C VAL A 709 -10.07 -22.28 -14.83
N GLY A 710 -10.29 -23.44 -14.21
CA GLY A 710 -10.67 -23.59 -12.81
C GLY A 710 -9.60 -24.30 -11.97
N TRP A 711 -8.60 -23.56 -11.47
CA TRP A 711 -7.93 -24.01 -10.25
C TRP A 711 -8.92 -23.95 -9.08
N ASP A 712 -8.80 -24.84 -8.08
CA ASP A 712 -9.76 -24.87 -6.97
C ASP A 712 -9.84 -23.52 -6.23
N THR A 713 -11.00 -22.87 -6.37
CA THR A 713 -11.32 -21.59 -5.75
C THR A 713 -11.83 -21.75 -4.32
N ARG A 714 -12.25 -22.96 -3.91
CA ARG A 714 -12.86 -23.23 -2.59
C ARG A 714 -11.86 -23.03 -1.47
N LEU A 715 -10.68 -23.68 -1.54
CA LEU A 715 -9.63 -23.45 -0.54
C LEU A 715 -8.88 -22.13 -0.74
N GLY A 716 -8.85 -21.59 -1.95
CA GLY A 716 -8.22 -20.31 -2.28
C GLY A 716 -6.71 -20.26 -2.02
N SER A 717 -6.02 -21.40 -2.02
CA SER A 717 -4.56 -21.51 -1.87
C SER A 717 -4.13 -22.90 -2.32
N VAL A 718 -3.33 -22.96 -3.38
CA VAL A 718 -2.97 -24.23 -4.02
C VAL A 718 -1.78 -24.89 -3.30
N TYR A 719 -2.01 -26.11 -2.83
CA TYR A 719 -0.98 -27.00 -2.31
C TYR A 719 -0.77 -28.12 -3.32
N ARG A 720 0.43 -28.21 -3.90
CA ARG A 720 0.79 -29.30 -4.80
C ARG A 720 1.24 -30.50 -3.96
N ALA A 721 0.34 -31.47 -3.80
CA ALA A 721 0.73 -32.81 -3.36
C ALA A 721 1.82 -33.34 -4.30
N SER A 722 2.74 -34.15 -3.78
CA SER A 722 3.68 -34.85 -4.65
C SER A 722 2.91 -35.82 -5.54
N SER A 723 3.00 -35.61 -6.86
CA SER A 723 3.08 -36.74 -7.77
C SER A 723 4.18 -37.68 -7.25
N ALA A 724 3.83 -38.95 -7.04
CA ALA A 724 4.80 -40.01 -6.81
C ALA A 724 5.59 -40.30 -8.09
#